data_AF-A0AAU5Q4B5-F1
#
_entry.id   AF-A0AAU5Q4B5-F1
#
_cell.length_a   1.000
_cell.length_b   1.000
_cell.length_c   1.000
_cell.angle_alpha   90.00
_cell.angle_beta   90.00
_cell.angle_gamma   90.00
#
_symmetry.space_group_name_H-M   'P 1'
#
loop_
_entity.id
_entity.type
_entity.pdbx_description
1 polymer ?
#
loop_
_entity_poly.entity_id
_entity_poly.type
_entity_poly.pdbx_seq_one_letter_code
_entity_poly.pdbx_strand_id
1 'polypeptide(L)'
;MGKNTGRGRRTNRARSRGPVGQGQATPPASGPTAPSAPAPAPTNAAPRLHEDDDAQALFDEIRQLASESESLLTTRDEPNSDTTELERVWAVFRALARRQAEAVDALTAHEERIRAERSALRADATERADEAAALREEHDLLDARATLLDRREAELEARQQKAELRSTERRLEVARELEVWVADHRRKAVEALEAEHDAWRTRWAETQQRLSDAQGAMDQRESDFAQRERDLRSQQSRLKMDEEDMAHLRKVLKEQQTSREERFERQIDARTTQLAQSAEEDRRRVQVLTEANERLNARLSEQEGSLAVLGGQTPDRIAERIARLQAENARLTEEMATSPRVDAQMLVRLQEQVRQLSVDNEELVRERGELESSLQRDRIAVNERQNYLDLNNYLQAANSQIRQTLDEEAAKLNATAEAGKKGLAFPACSRMDLDFGTPQPSVTHPPQLGDLVDQMQAVILQHGRLAYRRSDLRLVLAGMAMSRLHLFQGISGIGKTGLGRALATAFGSAGSVAVVPVQAGWRDPQDLMGYYNSFDRMFYESEFTKALYRAQCPQFRDRPFFIVLDEMNLSHPEQYFSGVLSALAIKEGPRLALTTAPVRNPPHLLIDGTHISVPDNVWFIGTANHDETTVGFADKTYDRAFVLELPWQHPELSDDTTGLPDPLGHRALMGAFDEARSRYAQQATAVIDFLDIGWRGRFAEDLGIGWGNRLEQQIKDFAPVVIAAGGSLGEAVDHVLATRVLRSVGGRYDIHADTLDGLRADLVESLREFDGAHDPVATDRLLNSAIRSRGRR
;
A
#
# COMPACT_ATOMS: atom_id res chain seq x y z
N MET A 1 -53.51 -12.64 -0.97
CA MET A 1 -54.36 -12.11 -2.08
C MET A 1 -53.59 -11.00 -2.78
N GLY A 2 -53.79 -10.77 -4.09
CA GLY A 2 -52.96 -9.83 -4.91
C GLY A 2 -51.55 -10.40 -5.17
N LYS A 3 -51.02 -10.64 -6.39
CA LYS A 3 -51.37 -10.33 -7.80
C LYS A 3 -51.19 -8.88 -8.31
N ASN A 4 -50.43 -8.80 -9.41
CA ASN A 4 -50.41 -7.77 -10.49
C ASN A 4 -49.73 -6.41 -10.21
N THR A 5 -49.06 -5.71 -11.16
CA THR A 5 -48.49 -6.09 -12.49
C THR A 5 -47.51 -5.03 -13.06
N GLY A 6 -46.34 -5.47 -13.58
CA GLY A 6 -45.74 -4.98 -14.86
C GLY A 6 -45.14 -3.55 -14.96
N ARG A 7 -44.49 -3.15 -16.08
CA ARG A 7 -44.02 -3.90 -17.28
C ARG A 7 -43.04 -3.09 -18.17
N GLY A 8 -41.95 -3.69 -18.67
CA GLY A 8 -41.09 -3.16 -19.77
C GLY A 8 -39.72 -3.88 -19.82
N ARG A 9 -39.39 -4.72 -20.82
CA ARG A 9 -38.84 -4.41 -22.17
C ARG A 9 -37.47 -3.67 -22.10
N ARG A 10 -36.39 -4.08 -22.80
CA ARG A 10 -36.14 -5.04 -23.92
C ARG A 10 -34.59 -5.26 -24.04
N THR A 11 -33.91 -6.21 -24.72
CA THR A 11 -34.22 -7.35 -25.63
C THR A 11 -33.01 -8.34 -25.67
N ASN A 12 -33.19 -9.58 -26.17
CA ASN A 12 -32.18 -10.52 -26.73
C ASN A 12 -31.14 -11.18 -25.77
N ARG A 13 -30.71 -12.44 -25.96
CA ARG A 13 -31.11 -13.51 -26.92
C ARG A 13 -31.05 -14.91 -26.23
N ALA A 14 -31.64 -15.94 -26.86
CA ALA A 14 -31.74 -17.33 -26.35
C ALA A 14 -30.37 -18.07 -26.34
N ARG A 15 -30.08 -19.16 -25.59
CA ARG A 15 -30.75 -20.48 -25.43
C ARG A 15 -30.94 -21.21 -26.79
N SER A 16 -30.79 -22.53 -26.96
CA SER A 16 -30.65 -23.67 -26.02
C SER A 16 -29.97 -24.91 -26.68
N ARG A 17 -29.88 -26.04 -25.95
CA ARG A 17 -29.21 -27.32 -26.29
C ARG A 17 -29.76 -28.09 -27.51
N GLY A 18 -28.85 -28.69 -28.29
CA GLY A 18 -28.97 -30.01 -28.97
C GLY A 18 -29.85 -30.10 -30.24
N PRO A 19 -29.80 -31.23 -31.00
CA PRO A 19 -29.09 -32.49 -30.73
C PRO A 19 -28.07 -32.93 -31.82
N VAL A 20 -27.64 -34.21 -31.72
CA VAL A 20 -26.70 -34.99 -32.56
C VAL A 20 -26.83 -34.80 -34.08
N GLY A 21 -25.68 -34.74 -34.76
CA GLY A 21 -25.51 -34.93 -36.22
C GLY A 21 -24.21 -35.70 -36.51
N GLN A 22 -24.16 -36.44 -37.62
CA GLN A 22 -23.05 -37.35 -37.96
C GLN A 22 -21.83 -36.59 -38.53
N GLY A 23 -20.63 -36.89 -38.05
CA GLY A 23 -19.38 -36.39 -38.62
C GLY A 23 -18.92 -37.24 -39.80
N GLN A 24 -18.77 -36.63 -40.99
CA GLN A 24 -18.13 -37.27 -42.14
C GLN A 24 -16.60 -37.17 -42.02
N ALA A 25 -15.89 -38.25 -42.33
CA ALA A 25 -14.43 -38.23 -42.44
C ALA A 25 -14.00 -37.61 -43.78
N THR A 26 -12.97 -36.78 -43.75
CA THR A 26 -12.19 -36.36 -44.92
C THR A 26 -10.70 -36.49 -44.58
N PRO A 27 -9.84 -36.90 -45.53
CA PRO A 27 -8.47 -37.32 -45.23
C PRO A 27 -7.49 -36.15 -45.07
N PRO A 28 -6.37 -36.33 -44.34
CA PRO A 28 -5.28 -35.37 -44.32
C PRO A 28 -4.57 -35.29 -45.68
N ALA A 29 -3.97 -34.14 -45.98
CA ALA A 29 -3.26 -33.89 -47.24
C ALA A 29 -1.87 -34.53 -47.29
N SER A 30 -1.40 -34.76 -48.52
CA SER A 30 -0.09 -35.31 -48.86
C SER A 30 1.09 -34.44 -48.39
N GLY A 31 2.11 -35.06 -47.79
CA GLY A 31 3.43 -34.43 -47.62
C GLY A 31 4.24 -34.40 -48.94
N PRO A 32 5.35 -33.64 -48.99
CA PRO A 32 6.16 -33.49 -50.20
C PRO A 32 6.98 -34.74 -50.52
N THR A 33 6.89 -35.22 -51.76
CA THR A 33 7.73 -36.30 -52.29
C THR A 33 9.16 -35.83 -52.56
N ALA A 34 10.16 -36.57 -52.10
CA ALA A 34 11.55 -36.36 -52.50
C ALA A 34 11.74 -36.60 -54.02
N PRO A 35 12.64 -35.87 -54.70
CA PRO A 35 12.88 -36.06 -56.13
C PRO A 35 13.63 -37.36 -56.39
N SER A 36 13.07 -38.25 -57.22
CA SER A 36 13.77 -39.42 -57.71
C SER A 36 14.83 -39.02 -58.74
N ALA A 37 16.08 -39.39 -58.48
CA ALA A 37 17.16 -39.21 -59.44
C ALA A 37 16.91 -40.08 -60.69
N PRO A 38 16.97 -39.53 -61.91
CA PRO A 38 16.84 -40.33 -63.13
C PRO A 38 18.09 -41.20 -63.32
N ALA A 39 17.90 -42.48 -63.64
CA ALA A 39 19.00 -43.35 -64.04
C ALA A 39 19.66 -42.81 -65.33
N PRO A 40 21.00 -42.85 -65.45
CA PRO A 40 21.68 -42.36 -66.64
C PRO A 40 21.32 -43.24 -67.85
N ALA A 41 20.80 -42.61 -68.90
CA ALA A 41 20.54 -43.30 -70.16
C ALA A 41 21.88 -43.74 -70.79
N PRO A 42 22.00 -44.97 -71.33
CA PRO A 42 23.22 -45.43 -71.97
C PRO A 42 23.48 -44.58 -73.21
N THR A 43 24.53 -43.77 -73.16
CA THR A 43 24.91 -42.85 -74.24
C THR A 43 25.53 -43.64 -75.38
N ASN A 44 24.67 -44.27 -76.20
CA ASN A 44 25.07 -45.23 -77.24
C ASN A 44 25.64 -44.52 -78.49
N ALA A 45 26.67 -43.70 -78.28
CA ALA A 45 27.45 -43.02 -79.30
C ALA A 45 28.48 -43.98 -79.89
N ALA A 46 28.00 -45.02 -80.60
CA ALA A 46 28.86 -45.86 -81.41
C ALA A 46 29.57 -44.97 -82.46
N PRO A 47 30.91 -44.94 -82.52
CA PRO A 47 31.60 -44.24 -83.59
C PRO A 47 31.23 -44.91 -84.92
N ARG A 48 30.86 -44.10 -85.91
CA ARG A 48 30.64 -44.62 -87.26
C ARG A 48 31.98 -45.11 -87.81
N LEU A 49 32.04 -46.39 -88.15
CA LEU A 49 33.18 -46.99 -88.84
C LEU A 49 33.27 -46.39 -90.25
N HIS A 50 34.12 -45.39 -90.43
CA HIS A 50 34.53 -44.92 -91.76
C HIS A 50 35.48 -45.92 -92.46
N GLU A 51 35.94 -46.96 -91.75
CA GLU A 51 36.83 -47.99 -92.27
C GLU A 51 36.11 -49.06 -93.11
N ASP A 52 34.78 -49.19 -93.01
CA ASP A 52 33.97 -50.05 -93.91
C ASP A 52 33.98 -49.51 -95.36
N ASP A 53 34.01 -48.18 -95.53
CA ASP A 53 34.08 -47.53 -96.85
C ASP A 53 35.42 -47.86 -97.55
N ASP A 54 36.54 -47.77 -96.81
CA ASP A 54 37.89 -48.10 -97.31
C ASP A 54 38.04 -49.59 -97.67
N ALA A 55 37.45 -50.48 -96.84
CA ALA A 55 37.43 -51.92 -97.12
C ALA A 55 36.62 -52.24 -98.39
N GLN A 56 35.46 -51.60 -98.59
CA GLN A 56 34.64 -51.78 -99.78
C GLN A 56 35.31 -51.21 -101.04
N ALA A 57 35.97 -50.05 -100.94
CA ALA A 57 36.75 -49.47 -102.03
C ALA A 57 37.89 -50.42 -102.50
N LEU A 58 38.61 -51.04 -101.55
CA LEU A 58 39.64 -52.04 -101.87
C LEU A 58 39.05 -53.29 -102.54
N PHE A 59 37.88 -53.77 -102.12
CA PHE A 59 37.21 -54.91 -102.74
C PHE A 59 36.78 -54.64 -104.18
N ASP A 60 36.19 -53.47 -104.47
CA ASP A 60 35.78 -53.13 -105.83
C ASP A 60 36.96 -52.81 -106.76
N GLU A 61 38.06 -52.24 -106.25
CA GLU A 61 39.28 -52.05 -107.06
C GLU A 61 39.95 -53.39 -107.42
N ILE A 62 40.01 -54.34 -106.49
CA ILE A 62 40.48 -55.72 -106.75
C ILE A 62 39.57 -56.40 -107.79
N ARG A 63 38.25 -56.18 -107.71
CA ARG A 63 37.27 -56.71 -108.66
C ARG A 63 37.41 -56.13 -110.07
N GLN A 64 37.76 -54.84 -110.18
CA GLN A 64 38.06 -54.21 -111.46
C GLN A 64 39.35 -54.77 -112.09
N LEU A 65 40.43 -54.89 -111.30
CA LEU A 65 41.68 -55.50 -111.79
C LEU A 65 41.50 -56.98 -112.21
N ALA A 66 40.60 -57.70 -111.54
CA ALA A 66 40.23 -59.06 -111.94
C ALA A 66 39.49 -59.09 -113.30
N SER A 67 38.51 -58.22 -113.53
CA SER A 67 37.77 -58.17 -114.80
C SER A 67 38.62 -57.67 -115.97
N GLU A 68 39.55 -56.74 -115.73
CA GLU A 68 40.58 -56.36 -116.71
C GLU A 68 41.43 -57.58 -117.11
N SER A 69 41.86 -58.41 -116.15
CA SER A 69 42.60 -59.65 -116.44
C SER A 69 41.80 -60.71 -117.21
N GLU A 70 40.49 -60.81 -116.98
CA GLU A 70 39.59 -61.73 -117.69
C GLU A 70 39.30 -61.25 -119.14
N SER A 71 39.24 -59.94 -119.37
CA SER A 71 39.12 -59.34 -120.71
C SER A 71 40.35 -59.60 -121.60
N LEU A 72 41.54 -59.62 -121.00
CA LEU A 72 42.81 -59.93 -121.68
C LEU A 72 42.98 -61.43 -121.99
N LEU A 73 42.18 -62.31 -121.38
CA LEU A 73 42.22 -63.76 -121.62
C LEU A 73 41.20 -64.25 -122.65
N THR A 74 40.19 -63.43 -122.96
CA THR A 74 39.06 -63.78 -123.84
C THR A 74 39.24 -63.32 -125.29
N THR A 75 40.23 -62.47 -125.58
CA THR A 75 40.58 -62.05 -126.95
C THR A 75 41.67 -62.97 -127.53
N ARG A 76 41.26 -64.03 -128.22
CA ARG A 76 42.15 -64.94 -128.96
C ARG A 76 41.59 -65.34 -130.31
N ASP A 77 42.16 -64.80 -131.37
CA ASP A 77 42.18 -65.42 -132.70
C ASP A 77 43.48 -65.02 -133.44
N GLU A 78 44.02 -65.99 -134.18
CA GLU A 78 45.26 -65.96 -134.97
C GLU A 78 46.61 -65.69 -134.25
N PRO A 79 47.78 -66.10 -134.84
CA PRO A 79 49.02 -66.27 -134.07
C PRO A 79 50.25 -65.54 -134.64
N ASN A 80 50.73 -64.49 -133.97
CA ASN A 80 52.16 -64.12 -133.97
C ASN A 80 52.52 -63.15 -132.82
N SER A 81 53.77 -63.28 -132.34
CA SER A 81 54.50 -62.32 -131.48
C SER A 81 53.74 -61.47 -130.45
N ASP A 82 53.87 -61.80 -129.16
CA ASP A 82 54.55 -60.91 -128.21
C ASP A 82 54.90 -61.59 -126.88
N THR A 83 56.10 -61.33 -126.35
CA THR A 83 56.48 -61.72 -124.97
C THR A 83 56.04 -60.68 -123.94
N THR A 84 55.78 -59.45 -124.41
CA THR A 84 55.43 -58.25 -123.66
C THR A 84 54.08 -58.32 -122.96
N GLU A 85 53.12 -59.10 -123.46
CA GLU A 85 51.79 -59.25 -122.85
C GLU A 85 51.81 -60.21 -121.65
N LEU A 86 52.56 -61.31 -121.74
CA LEU A 86 52.73 -62.25 -120.62
C LEU A 86 53.40 -61.58 -119.41
N GLU A 87 54.36 -60.68 -119.63
CA GLU A 87 54.96 -59.90 -118.55
C GLU A 87 53.98 -58.92 -117.88
N ARG A 88 53.05 -58.31 -118.65
CA ARG A 88 52.00 -57.44 -118.12
C ARG A 88 51.02 -58.21 -117.23
N VAL A 89 50.53 -59.36 -117.69
CA VAL A 89 49.65 -60.23 -116.88
C VAL A 89 50.35 -60.68 -115.59
N TRP A 90 51.63 -61.08 -115.68
CA TRP A 90 52.44 -61.41 -114.51
C TRP A 90 52.80 -60.21 -113.61
N ALA A 91 52.73 -58.97 -114.10
CA ALA A 91 52.89 -57.78 -113.28
C ALA A 91 51.61 -57.51 -112.47
N VAL A 92 50.44 -57.55 -113.12
CA VAL A 92 49.13 -57.39 -112.45
C VAL A 92 48.95 -58.46 -111.38
N PHE A 93 49.23 -59.74 -111.68
CA PHE A 93 49.08 -60.83 -110.73
C PHE A 93 49.99 -60.68 -109.49
N ARG A 94 51.22 -60.16 -109.67
CA ARG A 94 52.16 -59.87 -108.57
C ARG A 94 51.81 -58.61 -107.78
N ALA A 95 51.13 -57.64 -108.37
CA ALA A 95 50.59 -56.49 -107.65
C ALA A 95 49.40 -56.91 -106.77
N LEU A 96 48.45 -57.65 -107.35
CA LEU A 96 47.25 -58.14 -106.66
C LEU A 96 47.60 -59.08 -105.49
N ALA A 97 48.60 -59.95 -105.65
CA ALA A 97 49.10 -60.82 -104.58
C ALA A 97 49.74 -60.06 -103.40
N ARG A 98 50.45 -58.93 -103.64
CA ARG A 98 50.97 -58.10 -102.53
C ARG A 98 49.84 -57.38 -101.80
N ARG A 99 48.90 -56.80 -102.55
CA ARG A 99 47.79 -56.03 -101.99
C ARG A 99 46.83 -56.92 -101.18
N GLN A 100 46.71 -58.20 -101.53
CA GLN A 100 46.04 -59.21 -100.70
C GLN A 100 46.80 -59.52 -99.40
N ALA A 101 48.14 -59.60 -99.42
CA ALA A 101 48.92 -59.78 -98.20
C ALA A 101 48.80 -58.57 -97.26
N GLU A 102 48.96 -57.35 -97.80
CA GLU A 102 48.81 -56.08 -97.08
C GLU A 102 47.41 -55.96 -96.43
N ALA A 103 46.35 -56.41 -97.11
CA ALA A 103 44.99 -56.46 -96.55
C ALA A 103 44.82 -57.50 -95.42
N VAL A 104 45.48 -58.66 -95.51
CA VAL A 104 45.45 -59.69 -94.44
C VAL A 104 46.23 -59.24 -93.20
N ASP A 105 47.37 -58.56 -93.38
CA ASP A 105 48.14 -57.98 -92.27
C ASP A 105 47.36 -56.84 -91.58
N ALA A 106 46.64 -56.01 -92.35
CA ALA A 106 45.76 -54.98 -91.80
C ALA A 106 44.56 -55.58 -91.02
N LEU A 107 43.90 -56.61 -91.57
CA LEU A 107 42.77 -57.29 -90.90
C LEU A 107 43.20 -58.00 -89.61
N THR A 108 44.36 -58.65 -89.59
CA THR A 108 44.86 -59.33 -88.38
C THR A 108 45.25 -58.34 -87.29
N ALA A 109 45.88 -57.22 -87.63
CA ALA A 109 46.13 -56.12 -86.68
C ALA A 109 44.83 -55.52 -86.11
N HIS A 110 43.78 -55.39 -86.92
CA HIS A 110 42.47 -54.92 -86.49
C HIS A 110 41.78 -55.95 -85.56
N GLU A 111 41.87 -57.25 -85.85
CA GLU A 111 41.38 -58.30 -84.94
C GLU A 111 42.09 -58.27 -83.58
N GLU A 112 43.42 -58.11 -83.55
CA GLU A 112 44.18 -58.03 -82.30
C GLU A 112 43.80 -56.79 -81.47
N ARG A 113 43.59 -55.64 -82.13
CA ARG A 113 43.09 -54.44 -81.48
C ARG A 113 41.70 -54.64 -80.87
N ILE A 114 40.75 -55.23 -81.61
CA ILE A 114 39.41 -55.55 -81.07
C ILE A 114 39.50 -56.56 -79.91
N ARG A 115 40.43 -57.52 -79.94
CA ARG A 115 40.67 -58.45 -78.83
C ARG A 115 41.20 -57.73 -77.59
N ALA A 116 42.11 -56.78 -77.75
CA ALA A 116 42.65 -55.96 -76.65
C ALA A 116 41.58 -55.03 -76.05
N GLU A 117 40.82 -54.30 -76.88
CA GLU A 117 39.75 -53.42 -76.40
C GLU A 117 38.64 -54.23 -75.68
N ARG A 118 38.30 -55.43 -76.18
CA ARG A 118 37.39 -56.37 -75.50
C ARG A 118 37.95 -57.00 -74.23
N SER A 119 39.27 -57.07 -74.03
CA SER A 119 39.84 -57.57 -72.78
C SER A 119 39.87 -56.47 -71.72
N ALA A 120 40.21 -55.23 -72.09
CA ALA A 120 40.13 -54.06 -71.21
C ALA A 120 38.69 -53.83 -70.70
N LEU A 121 37.71 -53.76 -71.61
CA LEU A 121 36.29 -53.57 -71.23
C LEU A 121 35.73 -54.69 -70.35
N ARG A 122 36.35 -55.88 -70.32
CA ARG A 122 36.00 -56.96 -69.39
C ARG A 122 36.63 -56.76 -68.01
N ALA A 123 37.85 -56.23 -67.94
CA ALA A 123 38.51 -55.88 -66.68
C ALA A 123 37.77 -54.74 -65.96
N ASP A 124 37.48 -53.64 -66.66
CA ASP A 124 36.61 -52.54 -66.17
C ASP A 124 35.26 -53.05 -65.64
N ALA A 125 34.67 -54.03 -66.32
CA ALA A 125 33.36 -54.58 -65.94
C ALA A 125 33.44 -55.49 -64.72
N THR A 126 34.56 -56.19 -64.47
CA THR A 126 34.78 -56.94 -63.23
C THR A 126 35.09 -56.00 -62.06
N GLU A 127 35.97 -55.01 -62.24
CA GLU A 127 36.34 -54.05 -61.20
C GLU A 127 35.10 -53.30 -60.66
N ARG A 128 34.25 -52.77 -61.54
CA ARG A 128 32.97 -52.13 -61.16
C ARG A 128 31.94 -53.10 -60.57
N ALA A 129 32.04 -54.40 -60.84
CA ALA A 129 31.16 -55.39 -60.23
C ALA A 129 31.58 -55.69 -58.78
N ASP A 130 32.90 -55.74 -58.52
CA ASP A 130 33.47 -55.92 -57.19
C ASP A 130 33.27 -54.66 -56.32
N GLU A 131 33.46 -53.44 -56.87
CA GLU A 131 33.08 -52.18 -56.21
C GLU A 131 31.59 -52.17 -55.82
N ALA A 132 30.71 -52.57 -56.74
CA ALA A 132 29.26 -52.64 -56.52
C ALA A 132 28.84 -53.80 -55.59
N ALA A 133 29.73 -54.74 -55.27
CA ALA A 133 29.51 -55.73 -54.22
C ALA A 133 29.92 -55.16 -52.85
N ALA A 134 31.11 -54.56 -52.74
CA ALA A 134 31.61 -53.96 -51.50
C ALA A 134 30.66 -52.86 -50.95
N LEU A 135 30.15 -52.00 -51.83
CA LEU A 135 29.17 -50.95 -51.45
C LEU A 135 27.83 -51.51 -50.96
N ARG A 136 27.46 -52.75 -51.31
CA ARG A 136 26.25 -53.40 -50.77
C ARG A 136 26.50 -53.97 -49.38
N GLU A 137 27.65 -54.61 -49.16
CA GLU A 137 28.02 -55.10 -47.82
C GLU A 137 28.13 -53.94 -46.82
N GLU A 138 28.67 -52.78 -47.23
CA GLU A 138 28.68 -51.58 -46.39
C GLU A 138 27.25 -51.06 -46.10
N HIS A 139 26.36 -51.06 -47.09
CA HIS A 139 24.97 -50.62 -46.90
C HIS A 139 24.19 -51.55 -45.96
N ASP A 140 24.30 -52.86 -46.14
CA ASP A 140 23.68 -53.88 -45.27
C ASP A 140 24.17 -53.76 -43.81
N LEU A 141 25.46 -53.43 -43.60
CA LEU A 141 26.03 -53.16 -42.28
C LEU A 141 25.52 -51.86 -41.65
N LEU A 142 25.26 -50.83 -42.45
CA LEU A 142 24.67 -49.56 -41.98
C LEU A 142 23.19 -49.74 -41.58
N ASP A 143 22.39 -50.47 -42.36
CA ASP A 143 20.99 -50.78 -42.02
C ASP A 143 20.89 -51.69 -40.78
N ALA A 144 21.78 -52.68 -40.65
CA ALA A 144 21.90 -53.50 -39.44
C ALA A 144 22.29 -52.67 -38.20
N ARG A 145 23.01 -51.56 -38.38
CA ARG A 145 23.36 -50.62 -37.31
C ARG A 145 22.21 -49.67 -36.98
N ALA A 146 21.50 -49.14 -37.98
CA ALA A 146 20.32 -48.29 -37.79
C ALA A 146 19.23 -49.01 -36.98
N THR A 147 18.84 -50.21 -37.40
CA THR A 147 17.83 -51.02 -36.71
C THR A 147 18.22 -51.46 -35.28
N LEU A 148 19.50 -51.34 -34.90
CA LEU A 148 19.98 -51.55 -33.53
C LEU A 148 19.89 -50.26 -32.69
N LEU A 149 20.07 -49.09 -33.30
CA LEU A 149 19.85 -47.78 -32.67
C LEU A 149 18.36 -47.57 -32.37
N ASP A 150 17.47 -47.78 -33.34
CA ASP A 150 16.01 -47.65 -33.18
C ASP A 150 15.49 -48.44 -31.95
N ARG A 151 16.00 -49.68 -31.79
CA ARG A 151 15.66 -50.55 -30.65
C ARG A 151 16.17 -50.00 -29.32
N ARG A 152 17.34 -49.37 -29.29
CA ARG A 152 17.90 -48.74 -28.08
C ARG A 152 17.15 -47.47 -27.71
N GLU A 153 16.73 -46.68 -28.70
CA GLU A 153 15.95 -45.47 -28.48
C GLU A 153 14.58 -45.81 -27.89
N ALA A 154 13.84 -46.76 -28.50
CA ALA A 154 12.59 -47.28 -27.93
C ALA A 154 12.76 -47.87 -26.51
N GLU A 155 13.89 -48.54 -26.23
CA GLU A 155 14.24 -49.03 -24.89
C GLU A 155 14.54 -47.90 -23.88
N LEU A 156 15.03 -46.74 -24.33
CA LEU A 156 15.31 -45.57 -23.50
C LEU A 156 14.03 -44.78 -23.24
N GLU A 157 13.20 -44.54 -24.25
CA GLU A 157 11.87 -43.92 -24.11
C GLU A 157 11.01 -44.68 -23.09
N ALA A 158 10.93 -46.02 -23.22
CA ALA A 158 10.17 -46.86 -22.30
C ALA A 158 10.70 -46.80 -20.85
N ARG A 159 12.01 -46.60 -20.65
CA ARG A 159 12.60 -46.35 -19.33
C ARG A 159 12.29 -44.94 -18.82
N GLN A 160 12.36 -43.92 -19.66
CA GLN A 160 12.04 -42.53 -19.32
C GLN A 160 10.56 -42.40 -18.89
N GLN A 161 9.61 -42.83 -19.73
CA GLN A 161 8.18 -42.79 -19.42
C GLN A 161 7.86 -43.47 -18.07
N LYS A 162 8.50 -44.61 -17.78
CA LYS A 162 8.34 -45.35 -16.52
C LYS A 162 8.97 -44.66 -15.31
N ALA A 163 10.05 -43.89 -15.50
CA ALA A 163 10.62 -43.04 -14.46
C ALA A 163 9.74 -41.81 -14.21
N GLU A 164 9.16 -41.23 -15.26
CA GLU A 164 8.30 -40.06 -15.16
C GLU A 164 6.97 -40.36 -14.48
N LEU A 165 6.32 -41.49 -14.81
CA LEU A 165 5.13 -41.97 -14.09
C LEU A 165 5.41 -42.11 -12.58
N ARG A 166 6.52 -42.74 -12.19
CA ARG A 166 6.94 -42.83 -10.77
C ARG A 166 7.18 -41.46 -10.14
N SER A 167 7.69 -40.50 -10.91
CA SER A 167 7.90 -39.12 -10.45
C SER A 167 6.59 -38.34 -10.27
N THR A 168 5.55 -38.63 -11.07
CA THR A 168 4.25 -37.97 -10.94
C THR A 168 3.44 -38.61 -9.83
N GLU A 169 3.42 -39.95 -9.73
CA GLU A 169 2.84 -40.71 -8.61
C GLU A 169 3.35 -40.17 -7.26
N ARG A 170 4.68 -40.10 -7.08
CA ARG A 170 5.27 -39.64 -5.81
C ARG A 170 5.07 -38.15 -5.52
N ARG A 171 4.98 -37.29 -6.56
CA ARG A 171 4.58 -35.88 -6.39
C ARG A 171 3.11 -35.75 -5.94
N LEU A 172 2.23 -36.61 -6.47
CA LEU A 172 0.80 -36.62 -6.14
C LEU A 172 0.54 -37.21 -4.74
N GLU A 173 1.38 -38.14 -4.29
CA GLU A 173 1.42 -38.65 -2.92
C GLU A 173 1.81 -37.55 -1.91
N VAL A 174 2.97 -36.89 -2.11
CA VAL A 174 3.44 -35.79 -1.26
C VAL A 174 2.47 -34.60 -1.28
N ALA A 175 1.83 -34.30 -2.41
CA ALA A 175 0.81 -33.25 -2.49
C ALA A 175 -0.40 -33.56 -1.58
N ARG A 176 -0.86 -34.81 -1.49
CA ARG A 176 -1.95 -35.23 -0.60
C ARG A 176 -1.54 -35.16 0.87
N GLU A 177 -0.31 -35.54 1.21
CA GLU A 177 0.22 -35.40 2.57
C GLU A 177 0.24 -33.93 3.00
N LEU A 178 0.67 -33.03 2.11
CA LEU A 178 0.65 -31.58 2.33
C LEU A 178 -0.78 -31.02 2.43
N GLU A 179 -1.73 -31.46 1.59
CA GLU A 179 -3.14 -31.06 1.69
C GLU A 179 -3.75 -31.44 3.05
N VAL A 180 -3.50 -32.67 3.52
CA VAL A 180 -3.97 -33.14 4.84
C VAL A 180 -3.30 -32.35 5.97
N TRP A 181 -1.99 -32.12 5.90
CA TRP A 181 -1.24 -31.35 6.89
C TRP A 181 -1.73 -29.89 6.97
N VAL A 182 -1.96 -29.23 5.83
CA VAL A 182 -2.51 -27.87 5.75
C VAL A 182 -3.94 -27.83 6.26
N ALA A 183 -4.78 -28.84 5.98
CA ALA A 183 -6.15 -28.90 6.47
C ALA A 183 -6.21 -29.03 8.01
N ASP A 184 -5.33 -29.84 8.60
CA ASP A 184 -5.20 -30.00 10.05
C ASP A 184 -4.69 -28.72 10.74
N HIS A 185 -3.66 -28.06 10.18
CA HIS A 185 -3.15 -26.79 10.71
C HIS A 185 -4.16 -25.65 10.57
N ARG A 186 -4.91 -25.59 9.46
CA ARG A 186 -6.02 -24.64 9.31
C ARG A 186 -7.13 -24.90 10.33
N ARG A 187 -7.47 -26.15 10.61
CA ARG A 187 -8.47 -26.49 11.64
C ARG A 187 -8.02 -26.00 13.02
N LYS A 188 -6.80 -26.33 13.44
CA LYS A 188 -6.22 -25.89 14.72
C LYS A 188 -6.15 -24.37 14.85
N ALA A 189 -5.83 -23.66 13.76
CA ALA A 189 -5.85 -22.20 13.74
C ALA A 189 -7.28 -21.62 13.88
N VAL A 190 -8.29 -22.24 13.26
CA VAL A 190 -9.70 -21.85 13.43
C VAL A 190 -10.17 -22.15 14.86
N GLU A 191 -9.89 -23.35 15.40
CA GLU A 191 -10.24 -23.73 16.78
C GLU A 191 -9.62 -22.76 17.82
N ALA A 192 -8.38 -22.31 17.60
CA ALA A 192 -7.74 -21.30 18.44
C ALA A 192 -8.40 -19.91 18.33
N LEU A 193 -8.73 -19.46 17.11
CA LEU A 193 -9.42 -18.19 16.89
C LEU A 193 -10.87 -18.19 17.42
N GLU A 194 -11.56 -19.33 17.35
CA GLU A 194 -12.89 -19.52 17.94
C GLU A 194 -12.81 -19.48 19.48
N ALA A 195 -11.80 -20.09 20.09
CA ALA A 195 -11.55 -20.02 21.53
C ALA A 195 -11.19 -18.61 22.01
N GLU A 196 -10.37 -17.85 21.26
CA GLU A 196 -10.12 -16.44 21.55
C GLU A 196 -11.39 -15.58 21.39
N HIS A 197 -12.16 -15.82 20.33
CA HIS A 197 -13.43 -15.12 20.11
C HIS A 197 -14.45 -15.42 21.22
N ASP A 198 -14.48 -16.64 21.77
CA ASP A 198 -15.32 -16.97 22.93
C ASP A 198 -14.83 -16.35 24.24
N ALA A 199 -13.52 -16.27 24.45
CA ALA A 199 -12.93 -15.50 25.55
C ALA A 199 -13.22 -13.99 25.43
N TRP A 200 -13.34 -13.45 24.21
CA TRP A 200 -13.81 -12.09 23.98
C TRP A 200 -15.32 -11.93 24.15
N ARG A 201 -16.16 -12.88 23.67
CA ARG A 201 -17.62 -12.87 23.84
C ARG A 201 -18.02 -12.91 25.32
N THR A 202 -17.35 -13.73 26.13
CA THR A 202 -17.57 -13.82 27.58
C THR A 202 -17.19 -12.52 28.30
N ARG A 203 -15.97 -11.98 28.06
CA ARG A 203 -15.55 -10.67 28.61
C ARG A 203 -16.48 -9.53 28.19
N TRP A 204 -16.97 -9.55 26.95
CA TRP A 204 -17.93 -8.56 26.45
C TRP A 204 -19.28 -8.70 27.16
N ALA A 205 -19.79 -9.93 27.34
CA ALA A 205 -21.00 -10.20 28.10
C ALA A 205 -20.90 -9.76 29.57
N GLU A 206 -19.77 -10.04 30.25
CA GLU A 206 -19.50 -9.53 31.60
C GLU A 206 -19.48 -7.99 31.65
N THR A 207 -18.92 -7.35 30.63
CA THR A 207 -18.83 -5.88 30.55
C THR A 207 -20.20 -5.25 30.28
N GLN A 208 -21.01 -5.88 29.41
CA GLN A 208 -22.41 -5.48 29.17
C GLN A 208 -23.29 -5.71 30.39
N GLN A 209 -23.09 -6.81 31.14
CA GLN A 209 -23.78 -7.06 32.40
C GLN A 209 -23.45 -5.95 33.41
N ARG A 210 -22.16 -5.64 33.64
CA ARG A 210 -21.75 -4.55 34.54
C ARG A 210 -22.28 -3.18 34.10
N LEU A 211 -22.39 -2.93 32.79
CA LEU A 211 -22.99 -1.70 32.26
C LEU A 211 -24.50 -1.64 32.55
N SER A 212 -25.22 -2.74 32.34
CA SER A 212 -26.65 -2.88 32.64
C SER A 212 -26.93 -2.76 34.14
N ASP A 213 -26.11 -3.38 34.99
CA ASP A 213 -26.19 -3.28 36.45
C ASP A 213 -25.94 -1.84 36.92
N ALA A 214 -24.97 -1.14 36.32
CA ALA A 214 -24.68 0.26 36.58
C ALA A 214 -25.78 1.21 36.08
N GLN A 215 -26.40 0.90 34.93
CA GLN A 215 -27.57 1.62 34.42
C GLN A 215 -28.77 1.43 35.34
N GLY A 216 -29.12 0.21 35.73
CA GLY A 216 -30.19 -0.05 36.70
C GLY A 216 -29.95 0.62 38.06
N ALA A 217 -28.69 0.74 38.49
CA ALA A 217 -28.32 1.50 39.69
C ALA A 217 -28.43 3.02 39.52
N MET A 218 -28.32 3.57 38.30
CA MET A 218 -28.67 4.97 38.00
C MET A 218 -30.19 5.15 37.91
N ASP A 219 -30.91 4.28 37.20
CA ASP A 219 -32.37 4.32 37.07
C ASP A 219 -33.06 4.28 38.45
N GLN A 220 -32.55 3.45 39.37
CA GLN A 220 -33.00 3.44 40.77
C GLN A 220 -32.74 4.77 41.49
N ARG A 221 -31.58 5.41 41.28
CA ARG A 221 -31.25 6.72 41.85
C ARG A 221 -32.10 7.84 41.25
N GLU A 222 -32.39 7.80 39.96
CA GLU A 222 -33.31 8.74 39.30
C GLU A 222 -34.75 8.54 39.80
N SER A 223 -35.18 7.29 40.00
CA SER A 223 -36.49 6.99 40.62
C SER A 223 -36.59 7.51 42.05
N ASP A 224 -35.55 7.24 42.88
CA ASP A 224 -35.40 7.77 44.23
C ASP A 224 -35.40 9.30 44.25
N PHE A 225 -34.70 9.94 43.30
CA PHE A 225 -34.64 11.39 43.19
C PHE A 225 -36.00 11.97 42.77
N ALA A 226 -36.65 11.40 41.75
CA ALA A 226 -37.98 11.81 41.31
C ALA A 226 -39.08 11.54 42.35
N GLN A 227 -38.89 10.57 43.24
CA GLN A 227 -39.73 10.34 44.42
C GLN A 227 -39.49 11.42 45.47
N ARG A 228 -38.23 11.65 45.87
CA ARG A 228 -37.85 12.69 46.84
C ARG A 228 -38.20 14.09 46.37
N GLU A 229 -38.16 14.36 45.06
CA GLU A 229 -38.68 15.58 44.45
C GLU A 229 -40.20 15.69 44.68
N ARG A 230 -40.99 14.68 44.29
CA ARG A 230 -42.45 14.66 44.51
C ARG A 230 -42.84 14.83 45.98
N ASP A 231 -41.99 14.40 46.92
CA ASP A 231 -42.13 14.66 48.35
C ASP A 231 -41.68 16.07 48.75
N LEU A 232 -40.46 16.50 48.38
CA LEU A 232 -39.86 17.81 48.69
C LEU A 232 -40.71 18.96 48.20
N ARG A 233 -41.09 18.92 46.92
CA ARG A 233 -41.88 19.99 46.35
C ARG A 233 -43.33 19.97 46.91
N SER A 234 -43.77 18.87 47.55
CA SER A 234 -44.99 18.79 48.38
C SER A 234 -44.83 19.38 49.79
N GLN A 235 -43.60 19.69 50.21
CA GLN A 235 -43.25 20.31 51.49
C GLN A 235 -42.98 21.81 51.35
N GLN A 236 -42.33 22.26 50.28
CA GLN A 236 -42.22 23.70 49.98
C GLN A 236 -43.60 24.37 49.85
N SER A 237 -44.49 23.65 49.19
CA SER A 237 -45.87 24.00 48.96
C SER A 237 -46.73 23.86 50.22
N ARG A 238 -46.31 23.02 51.19
CA ARG A 238 -46.85 23.01 52.55
C ARG A 238 -46.55 24.35 53.22
N LEU A 239 -45.27 24.69 53.25
CA LEU A 239 -44.73 25.86 53.91
C LEU A 239 -45.28 27.18 53.36
N LYS A 240 -45.55 27.32 52.05
CA LYS A 240 -46.08 28.59 51.52
C LYS A 240 -47.44 28.99 52.06
N MET A 241 -48.33 28.02 52.26
CA MET A 241 -49.65 28.31 52.85
C MET A 241 -49.48 28.68 54.33
N ASP A 242 -48.61 27.95 55.03
CA ASP A 242 -48.25 28.24 56.43
C ASP A 242 -47.54 29.62 56.56
N GLU A 243 -46.78 30.08 55.55
CA GLU A 243 -46.15 31.40 55.47
C GLU A 243 -47.17 32.52 55.18
N GLU A 244 -48.12 32.30 54.27
CA GLU A 244 -49.20 33.24 53.95
C GLU A 244 -50.12 33.46 55.17
N ASP A 245 -50.48 32.38 55.89
CA ASP A 245 -51.20 32.42 57.16
C ASP A 245 -50.40 33.19 58.24
N MET A 246 -49.11 32.90 58.39
CA MET A 246 -48.26 33.60 59.37
C MET A 246 -48.02 35.07 59.03
N ALA A 247 -48.01 35.43 57.74
CA ALA A 247 -47.99 36.83 57.30
C ALA A 247 -49.30 37.55 57.65
N HIS A 248 -50.44 36.88 57.45
CA HIS A 248 -51.76 37.40 57.84
C HIS A 248 -51.86 37.62 59.36
N LEU A 249 -51.48 36.62 60.16
CA LEU A 249 -51.46 36.70 61.62
C LEU A 249 -50.56 37.84 62.15
N ARG A 250 -49.38 38.03 61.56
CA ARG A 250 -48.48 39.15 61.90
C ARG A 250 -49.10 40.51 61.59
N LYS A 251 -49.85 40.63 60.49
CA LYS A 251 -50.56 41.87 60.14
C LYS A 251 -51.65 42.19 61.18
N VAL A 252 -52.51 41.22 61.50
CA VAL A 252 -53.59 41.36 62.49
C VAL A 252 -53.03 41.71 63.88
N LEU A 253 -51.94 41.07 64.32
CA LEU A 253 -51.29 41.40 65.59
C LEU A 253 -50.76 42.84 65.63
N LYS A 254 -50.17 43.34 64.53
CA LYS A 254 -49.68 44.72 64.44
C LYS A 254 -50.84 45.74 64.48
N GLU A 255 -51.93 45.47 63.77
CA GLU A 255 -53.14 46.30 63.80
C GLU A 255 -53.80 46.31 65.19
N GLN A 256 -53.71 45.20 65.94
CA GLN A 256 -54.13 45.16 67.35
C GLN A 256 -53.19 45.92 68.29
N GLN A 257 -51.88 45.98 68.01
CA GLN A 257 -50.93 46.75 68.82
C GLN A 257 -51.18 48.26 68.69
N THR A 258 -51.23 48.80 67.47
CA THR A 258 -51.51 50.23 67.27
C THR A 258 -52.89 50.62 67.81
N SER A 259 -53.89 49.76 67.61
CA SER A 259 -55.25 49.92 68.18
C SER A 259 -55.30 49.89 69.71
N ARG A 260 -54.26 49.39 70.40
CA ARG A 260 -54.13 49.44 71.86
C ARG A 260 -53.36 50.69 72.30
N GLU A 261 -52.26 51.01 71.61
CA GLU A 261 -51.45 52.21 71.86
C GLU A 261 -52.29 53.48 71.78
N GLU A 262 -53.06 53.66 70.69
CA GLU A 262 -54.00 54.78 70.53
C GLU A 262 -55.07 54.85 71.64
N ARG A 263 -55.49 53.72 72.21
CA ARG A 263 -56.47 53.69 73.31
C ARG A 263 -55.83 54.09 74.64
N PHE A 264 -54.59 53.70 74.88
CA PHE A 264 -53.84 54.10 76.07
C PHE A 264 -53.50 55.59 76.04
N GLU A 265 -53.07 56.11 74.89
CA GLU A 265 -52.77 57.54 74.71
C GLU A 265 -54.01 58.42 74.97
N ARG A 266 -55.15 58.10 74.33
CA ARG A 266 -56.43 58.77 74.59
C ARG A 266 -56.90 58.66 76.05
N GLN A 267 -56.57 57.57 76.76
CA GLN A 267 -56.86 57.44 78.20
C GLN A 267 -55.94 58.33 79.06
N ILE A 268 -54.68 58.52 78.67
CA ILE A 268 -53.75 59.42 79.36
C ILE A 268 -54.19 60.87 79.17
N ASP A 269 -54.59 61.27 77.96
CA ASP A 269 -55.11 62.62 77.68
C ASP A 269 -56.40 62.93 78.43
N ALA A 270 -57.35 61.98 78.45
CA ALA A 270 -58.59 62.13 79.23
C ALA A 270 -58.33 62.25 80.74
N ARG A 271 -57.32 61.54 81.26
CA ARG A 271 -57.01 61.52 82.69
C ARG A 271 -56.19 62.74 83.13
N THR A 272 -55.29 63.24 82.28
CA THR A 272 -54.54 64.48 82.54
C THR A 272 -55.45 65.71 82.46
N THR A 273 -56.37 65.77 81.50
CA THR A 273 -57.38 66.85 81.44
C THR A 273 -58.34 66.84 82.63
N GLN A 274 -58.81 65.68 83.10
CA GLN A 274 -59.58 65.59 84.35
C GLN A 274 -58.80 66.07 85.59
N LEU A 275 -57.53 65.69 85.72
CA LEU A 275 -56.68 66.14 86.83
C LEU A 275 -56.42 67.65 86.79
N ALA A 276 -56.24 68.23 85.60
CA ALA A 276 -56.10 69.67 85.42
C ALA A 276 -57.38 70.43 85.83
N GLN A 277 -58.55 69.91 85.45
CA GLN A 277 -59.85 70.48 85.85
C GLN A 277 -60.06 70.44 87.37
N SER A 278 -59.80 69.31 88.03
CA SER A 278 -59.89 69.20 89.49
C SER A 278 -58.94 70.18 90.19
N ALA A 279 -57.70 70.29 89.72
CA ALA A 279 -56.72 71.22 90.28
C ALA A 279 -57.12 72.70 90.14
N GLU A 280 -57.93 73.06 89.14
CA GLU A 280 -58.45 74.42 89.01
C GLU A 280 -59.74 74.65 89.83
N GLU A 281 -60.61 73.65 89.96
CA GLU A 281 -61.73 73.70 90.91
C GLU A 281 -61.23 73.91 92.35
N ASP A 282 -60.20 73.16 92.76
CA ASP A 282 -59.66 73.26 94.12
C ASP A 282 -58.93 74.60 94.35
N ARG A 283 -58.26 75.18 93.34
CA ARG A 283 -57.77 76.56 93.41
C ARG A 283 -58.91 77.57 93.63
N ARG A 284 -60.01 77.43 92.89
CA ARG A 284 -61.20 78.29 93.02
C ARG A 284 -61.85 78.13 94.41
N ARG A 285 -61.91 76.90 94.94
CA ARG A 285 -62.36 76.62 96.33
C ARG A 285 -61.47 77.32 97.36
N VAL A 286 -60.14 77.19 97.24
CA VAL A 286 -59.18 77.87 98.13
C VAL A 286 -59.36 79.38 98.10
N GLN A 287 -59.52 79.98 96.91
CA GLN A 287 -59.71 81.42 96.76
C GLN A 287 -61.00 81.92 97.45
N VAL A 288 -62.13 81.22 97.25
CA VAL A 288 -63.41 81.52 97.93
C VAL A 288 -63.30 81.34 99.44
N LEU A 289 -62.55 80.35 99.92
CA LEU A 289 -62.32 80.12 101.35
C LEU A 289 -61.41 81.19 101.99
N THR A 290 -60.45 81.76 101.26
CA THR A 290 -59.69 82.93 101.74
C THR A 290 -60.57 84.17 101.83
N GLU A 291 -61.36 84.50 100.80
CA GLU A 291 -62.30 85.64 100.86
C GLU A 291 -63.36 85.47 101.98
N ALA A 292 -63.80 84.23 102.25
CA ALA A 292 -64.70 83.93 103.36
C ALA A 292 -64.02 84.12 104.73
N ASN A 293 -62.77 83.70 104.88
CA ASN A 293 -62.00 83.90 106.12
C ASN A 293 -61.70 85.38 106.38
N GLU A 294 -61.37 86.17 105.36
CA GLU A 294 -61.17 87.62 105.52
C GLU A 294 -62.47 88.31 105.97
N ARG A 295 -63.62 87.93 105.42
CA ARG A 295 -64.94 88.42 105.83
C ARG A 295 -65.38 87.93 107.22
N LEU A 296 -64.89 86.77 107.67
CA LEU A 296 -65.14 86.24 109.02
C LEU A 296 -64.24 86.91 110.07
N ASN A 297 -62.94 87.08 109.79
CA ASN A 297 -62.00 87.77 110.68
C ASN A 297 -62.36 89.25 110.85
N ALA A 298 -62.82 89.92 109.79
CA ALA A 298 -63.34 91.28 109.87
C ALA A 298 -64.57 91.40 110.80
N ARG A 299 -65.40 90.34 110.91
CA ARG A 299 -66.57 90.30 111.80
C ARG A 299 -66.24 89.85 113.22
N LEU A 300 -65.26 88.95 113.40
CA LEU A 300 -64.73 88.58 114.72
C LEU A 300 -64.13 89.80 115.43
N SER A 301 -63.33 90.60 114.71
CA SER A 301 -62.77 91.86 115.21
C SER A 301 -63.83 92.93 115.58
N GLU A 302 -65.10 92.74 115.22
CA GLU A 302 -66.21 93.63 115.54
C GLU A 302 -67.11 93.08 116.68
N GLN A 303 -66.97 91.79 117.05
CA GLN A 303 -67.82 91.13 118.06
C GLN A 303 -67.09 90.68 119.34
N GLU A 304 -65.75 90.69 119.37
CA GLU A 304 -64.97 90.35 120.58
C GLU A 304 -65.05 91.42 121.71
N GLY A 305 -65.76 92.53 121.48
CA GLY A 305 -65.97 93.61 122.47
C GLY A 305 -67.03 93.33 123.55
N SER A 306 -67.81 92.24 123.46
CA SER A 306 -68.90 91.94 124.41
C SER A 306 -68.92 90.47 124.86
N LEU A 307 -68.51 90.22 126.10
CA LEU A 307 -68.37 88.88 126.69
C LEU A 307 -69.67 88.31 127.30
N ALA A 308 -69.71 86.96 127.31
CA ALA A 308 -70.44 86.05 128.20
C ALA A 308 -71.90 85.63 127.90
N VAL A 309 -72.24 84.45 128.49
CA VAL A 309 -73.57 83.83 128.74
C VAL A 309 -74.10 82.74 127.76
N LEU A 310 -73.85 81.48 128.16
CA LEU A 310 -74.68 80.24 128.10
C LEU A 310 -75.28 79.63 126.80
N GLY A 311 -75.04 78.31 126.64
CA GLY A 311 -75.93 77.32 125.98
C GLY A 311 -75.60 76.94 124.52
N GLY A 312 -75.68 75.69 124.04
CA GLY A 312 -75.76 74.37 124.72
C GLY A 312 -76.70 73.35 124.05
N GLN A 313 -76.19 72.21 123.52
CA GLN A 313 -76.92 70.92 123.33
C GLN A 313 -76.05 69.77 122.75
N THR A 314 -76.50 68.52 122.97
CA THR A 314 -75.95 67.20 122.56
C THR A 314 -77.10 66.16 122.63
N PRO A 315 -77.03 64.90 122.13
CA PRO A 315 -76.17 64.26 121.11
C PRO A 315 -77.01 63.48 120.02
N ASP A 316 -76.75 62.18 119.81
CA ASP A 316 -77.58 61.10 119.23
C ASP A 316 -77.88 60.95 117.71
N ARG A 317 -77.66 61.95 116.83
CA ARG A 317 -78.08 61.81 115.40
C ARG A 317 -77.18 61.01 114.43
N ILE A 318 -76.17 60.28 114.90
CA ILE A 318 -75.22 59.55 114.04
C ILE A 318 -75.47 58.02 114.00
N ALA A 319 -76.02 57.42 115.06
CA ALA A 319 -76.15 55.96 115.16
C ALA A 319 -77.25 55.35 114.25
N GLU A 320 -78.37 56.05 114.05
CA GLU A 320 -79.58 55.46 113.47
C GLU A 320 -79.51 55.22 111.94
N ARG A 321 -78.53 55.82 111.25
CA ARG A 321 -78.44 55.81 109.78
C ARG A 321 -77.95 54.48 109.21
N ILE A 322 -77.15 53.73 109.98
CA ILE A 322 -76.42 52.54 109.50
C ILE A 322 -77.32 51.28 109.53
N ALA A 323 -78.16 51.12 110.55
CA ALA A 323 -78.94 49.89 110.75
C ALA A 323 -80.01 49.63 109.67
N ARG A 324 -80.55 50.67 109.01
CA ARG A 324 -81.69 50.50 108.09
C ARG A 324 -81.32 49.86 106.74
N LEU A 325 -80.09 50.04 106.26
CA LEU A 325 -79.65 49.57 104.93
C LEU A 325 -79.28 48.08 104.88
N GLN A 326 -79.10 47.42 106.02
CA GLN A 326 -78.74 45.99 106.08
C GLN A 326 -79.96 45.05 106.08
N ALA A 327 -81.14 45.54 106.45
CA ALA A 327 -82.37 44.72 106.52
C ALA A 327 -83.05 44.48 105.16
N GLU A 328 -82.81 45.35 104.17
CA GLU A 328 -83.53 45.34 102.89
C GLU A 328 -83.01 44.25 101.94
N ASN A 329 -81.70 44.00 101.92
CA ASN A 329 -81.07 42.97 101.08
C ASN A 329 -81.53 41.53 101.41
N ALA A 330 -82.00 41.26 102.63
CA ALA A 330 -82.35 39.91 103.06
C ALA A 330 -83.68 39.40 102.47
N ARG A 331 -84.60 40.30 102.09
CA ARG A 331 -85.96 39.91 101.64
C ARG A 331 -86.04 39.46 100.19
N LEU A 332 -85.27 40.07 99.29
CA LEU A 332 -85.38 39.81 97.84
C LEU A 332 -84.86 38.42 97.42
N THR A 333 -84.06 37.76 98.24
CA THR A 333 -83.53 36.41 98.00
C THR A 333 -84.52 35.27 98.29
N GLU A 334 -85.60 35.52 99.04
CA GLU A 334 -86.53 34.46 99.47
C GLU A 334 -87.66 34.20 98.45
N GLU A 335 -87.96 35.18 97.59
CA GLU A 335 -89.07 35.11 96.60
C GLU A 335 -88.73 34.30 95.33
N MET A 336 -87.46 33.92 95.10
CA MET A 336 -87.01 33.31 93.84
C MET A 336 -87.19 31.79 93.72
N ALA A 337 -87.72 31.10 94.74
CA ALA A 337 -87.51 29.66 94.91
C ALA A 337 -88.66 28.70 94.46
N THR A 338 -89.83 29.18 94.04
CA THR A 338 -91.08 28.37 94.11
C THR A 338 -92.00 28.39 92.88
N SER A 339 -91.59 27.84 91.72
CA SER A 339 -92.54 27.31 90.70
C SER A 339 -91.90 26.42 89.61
N PRO A 340 -92.27 25.12 89.50
CA PRO A 340 -91.88 24.24 88.39
C PRO A 340 -92.97 24.15 87.30
N ARG A 341 -92.65 24.55 86.06
CA ARG A 341 -93.55 24.37 84.89
C ARG A 341 -92.87 24.41 83.50
N VAL A 342 -91.54 24.40 83.44
CA VAL A 342 -90.77 24.81 82.24
C VAL A 342 -90.24 23.62 81.41
N ASP A 343 -90.05 22.47 82.04
CA ASP A 343 -89.16 21.40 81.54
C ASP A 343 -89.62 20.78 80.21
N ALA A 344 -90.94 20.67 80.00
CA ALA A 344 -91.51 20.11 78.77
C ALA A 344 -91.21 20.96 77.52
N GLN A 345 -91.06 22.28 77.65
CA GLN A 345 -90.67 23.15 76.53
C GLN A 345 -89.16 23.15 76.28
N MET A 346 -88.37 22.92 77.34
CA MET A 346 -86.90 22.86 77.25
C MET A 346 -86.44 21.65 76.42
N LEU A 347 -87.09 20.50 76.60
CA LEU A 347 -86.69 19.24 75.95
C LEU A 347 -86.89 19.29 74.41
N VAL A 348 -87.97 19.91 73.93
CA VAL A 348 -88.20 20.12 72.49
C VAL A 348 -87.17 21.08 71.89
N ARG A 349 -86.83 22.18 72.60
CA ARG A 349 -85.77 23.11 72.16
C ARG A 349 -84.41 22.41 72.03
N LEU A 350 -84.06 21.55 73.00
CA LEU A 350 -82.81 20.78 72.97
C LEU A 350 -82.76 19.81 71.77
N GLN A 351 -83.88 19.17 71.41
CA GLN A 351 -83.94 18.32 70.21
C GLN A 351 -83.77 19.11 68.91
N GLU A 352 -84.39 20.30 68.81
CA GLU A 352 -84.20 21.19 67.65
C GLU A 352 -82.76 21.71 67.57
N GLN A 353 -82.14 22.06 68.69
CA GLN A 353 -80.73 22.48 68.76
C GLN A 353 -79.76 21.35 68.36
N VAL A 354 -79.99 20.11 68.79
CA VAL A 354 -79.17 18.96 68.35
C VAL A 354 -79.33 18.73 66.84
N ARG A 355 -80.53 18.93 66.29
CA ARG A 355 -80.76 18.85 64.84
C ARG A 355 -80.03 19.94 64.06
N GLN A 356 -80.01 21.18 64.57
CA GLN A 356 -79.26 22.29 63.98
C GLN A 356 -77.75 22.01 64.03
N LEU A 357 -77.21 21.71 65.21
CA LEU A 357 -75.78 21.40 65.41
C LEU A 357 -75.29 20.20 64.58
N SER A 358 -76.16 19.24 64.24
CA SER A 358 -75.81 18.16 63.31
C SER A 358 -75.60 18.67 61.88
N VAL A 359 -76.47 19.57 61.40
CA VAL A 359 -76.34 20.20 60.08
C VAL A 359 -75.11 21.11 60.04
N ASP A 360 -74.93 21.97 61.05
CA ASP A 360 -73.78 22.86 61.17
C ASP A 360 -72.44 22.08 61.13
N ASN A 361 -72.40 20.91 61.78
CA ASN A 361 -71.22 20.04 61.81
C ASN A 361 -71.03 19.28 60.48
N GLU A 362 -72.09 18.88 59.78
CA GLU A 362 -72.01 18.32 58.42
C GLU A 362 -71.50 19.36 57.41
N GLU A 363 -71.89 20.63 57.54
CA GLU A 363 -71.37 21.74 56.73
C GLU A 363 -69.91 22.05 57.06
N LEU A 364 -69.53 22.16 58.34
CA LEU A 364 -68.13 22.38 58.76
C LEU A 364 -67.20 21.22 58.37
N VAL A 365 -67.69 19.97 58.38
CA VAL A 365 -66.91 18.82 57.87
C VAL A 365 -66.74 18.88 56.35
N ARG A 366 -67.76 19.37 55.60
CA ARG A 366 -67.62 19.63 54.16
C ARG A 366 -66.61 20.76 53.90
N GLU A 367 -66.73 21.91 54.54
CA GLU A 367 -65.79 23.03 54.41
C GLU A 367 -64.36 22.60 54.73
N ARG A 368 -64.14 21.85 55.83
CA ARG A 368 -62.79 21.37 56.18
C ARG A 368 -62.24 20.40 55.13
N GLY A 369 -63.09 19.52 54.57
CA GLY A 369 -62.71 18.64 53.46
C GLY A 369 -62.35 19.39 52.18
N GLU A 370 -63.07 20.48 51.86
CA GLU A 370 -62.78 21.35 50.72
C GLU A 370 -61.49 22.17 50.92
N LEU A 371 -61.27 22.69 52.13
CA LEU A 371 -60.04 23.39 52.51
C LEU A 371 -58.84 22.44 52.50
N GLU A 372 -58.90 21.28 53.15
CA GLU A 372 -57.86 20.24 53.08
C GLU A 372 -57.56 19.83 51.63
N SER A 373 -58.58 19.77 50.77
CA SER A 373 -58.44 19.49 49.34
C SER A 373 -57.86 20.65 48.54
N SER A 374 -58.06 21.92 48.91
CA SER A 374 -57.31 23.04 48.32
C SER A 374 -55.86 22.99 48.78
N LEU A 375 -55.66 22.82 50.09
CA LEU A 375 -54.36 22.69 50.71
C LEU A 375 -53.52 21.63 50.00
N GLN A 376 -54.05 20.44 49.72
CA GLN A 376 -53.31 19.42 48.95
C GLN A 376 -53.06 19.79 47.48
N ARG A 377 -53.93 20.56 46.82
CA ARG A 377 -53.75 21.00 45.41
C ARG A 377 -52.70 22.09 45.27
N ASP A 378 -52.72 23.10 46.12
CA ASP A 378 -51.66 24.11 46.20
C ASP A 378 -50.36 23.44 46.66
N ARG A 379 -50.47 22.42 47.54
CA ARG A 379 -49.38 21.50 47.89
C ARG A 379 -48.86 20.66 46.72
N ILE A 380 -49.55 20.62 45.57
CA ILE A 380 -49.09 20.01 44.30
C ILE A 380 -48.69 21.07 43.24
N ALA A 381 -49.28 22.26 43.21
CA ALA A 381 -48.92 23.29 42.23
C ALA A 381 -47.51 23.90 42.48
N VAL A 382 -47.21 24.21 43.75
CA VAL A 382 -45.85 24.64 44.15
C VAL A 382 -44.89 23.45 44.19
N ASN A 383 -45.41 22.22 44.30
CA ASN A 383 -44.69 20.99 43.95
C ASN A 383 -44.17 21.19 42.51
N GLU A 384 -45.08 21.17 41.54
CA GLU A 384 -44.74 21.09 40.13
C GLU A 384 -43.73 22.15 39.67
N ARG A 385 -43.91 23.40 40.12
CA ARG A 385 -43.01 24.52 39.83
C ARG A 385 -41.54 24.28 40.18
N GLN A 386 -41.21 23.53 41.24
CA GLN A 386 -39.81 23.36 41.67
C GLN A 386 -39.03 22.43 40.74
N ASN A 387 -39.44 21.18 40.44
CA ASN A 387 -38.70 20.43 39.40
C ASN A 387 -38.81 21.09 38.02
N TYR A 388 -39.79 21.96 37.73
CA TYR A 388 -39.72 22.73 36.48
C TYR A 388 -38.59 23.77 36.50
N LEU A 389 -38.21 24.29 37.67
CA LEU A 389 -36.99 25.06 37.84
C LEU A 389 -35.77 24.14 37.81
N ASP A 390 -35.75 23.01 38.53
CA ASP A 390 -34.57 22.15 38.63
C ASP A 390 -34.27 21.37 37.33
N LEU A 391 -35.29 20.95 36.58
CA LEU A 391 -35.16 20.43 35.21
C LEU A 391 -34.69 21.52 34.23
N ASN A 392 -35.16 22.76 34.37
CA ASN A 392 -34.67 23.87 33.56
C ASN A 392 -33.21 24.20 33.90
N ASN A 393 -32.83 24.16 35.18
CA ASN A 393 -31.45 24.29 35.66
C ASN A 393 -30.58 23.14 35.12
N TYR A 394 -31.06 21.91 35.14
CA TYR A 394 -30.39 20.74 34.56
C TYR A 394 -30.25 20.84 33.04
N LEU A 395 -31.30 21.23 32.31
CA LEU A 395 -31.24 21.44 30.87
C LEU A 395 -30.33 22.61 30.49
N GLN A 396 -30.26 23.67 31.31
CA GLN A 396 -29.28 24.75 31.15
C GLN A 396 -27.86 24.28 31.45
N ALA A 397 -27.65 23.45 32.49
CA ALA A 397 -26.36 22.84 32.78
C ALA A 397 -25.89 21.92 31.64
N ALA A 398 -26.75 21.02 31.15
CA ALA A 398 -26.47 20.15 30.02
C ALA A 398 -26.21 20.94 28.72
N ASN A 399 -26.99 21.98 28.43
CA ASN A 399 -26.70 22.87 27.30
C ASN A 399 -25.41 23.66 27.49
N SER A 400 -25.06 24.07 28.72
CA SER A 400 -23.79 24.75 29.00
C SER A 400 -22.61 23.80 28.86
N GLN A 401 -22.76 22.52 29.25
CA GLN A 401 -21.74 21.49 29.11
C GLN A 401 -21.55 21.09 27.63
N ILE A 402 -22.64 20.95 26.86
CA ILE A 402 -22.58 20.71 25.41
C ILE A 402 -21.96 21.90 24.69
N ARG A 403 -22.31 23.14 25.08
CA ARG A 403 -21.64 24.34 24.55
C ARG A 403 -20.17 24.37 24.93
N GLN A 404 -19.82 24.07 26.19
CA GLN A 404 -18.43 24.00 26.62
C GLN A 404 -17.63 22.96 25.83
N THR A 405 -18.13 21.74 25.62
CA THR A 405 -17.40 20.74 24.82
C THR A 405 -17.31 21.12 23.34
N LEU A 406 -18.35 21.76 22.80
CA LEU A 406 -18.34 22.24 21.41
C LEU A 406 -17.43 23.47 21.22
N ASP A 407 -17.37 24.36 22.22
CA ASP A 407 -16.43 25.49 22.31
C ASP A 407 -14.99 25.00 22.59
N GLU A 408 -14.79 23.91 23.34
CA GLU A 408 -13.49 23.26 23.56
C GLU A 408 -12.99 22.57 22.28
N GLU A 409 -13.84 21.82 21.57
CA GLU A 409 -13.48 21.25 20.26
C GLU A 409 -13.28 22.33 19.20
N ALA A 410 -14.13 23.37 19.17
CA ALA A 410 -13.92 24.52 18.31
C ALA A 410 -12.65 25.29 18.69
N ALA A 411 -12.27 25.37 19.97
CA ALA A 411 -11.01 25.95 20.42
C ALA A 411 -9.82 25.08 20.07
N LYS A 412 -9.92 23.73 20.14
CA LYS A 412 -8.89 22.80 19.66
C LYS A 412 -8.69 22.93 18.16
N LEU A 413 -9.76 22.93 17.37
CA LEU A 413 -9.74 23.10 15.91
C LEU A 413 -9.25 24.49 15.50
N ASN A 414 -9.64 25.56 16.21
CA ASN A 414 -9.07 26.89 15.98
C ASN A 414 -7.63 26.99 16.46
N ALA A 415 -7.20 26.24 17.49
CA ALA A 415 -5.81 26.20 17.95
C ALA A 415 -4.91 25.44 16.98
N THR A 416 -5.35 24.32 16.40
CA THR A 416 -4.61 23.65 15.31
C THR A 416 -4.62 24.49 14.04
N ALA A 417 -5.73 25.17 13.71
CA ALA A 417 -5.76 26.10 12.58
C ALA A 417 -4.93 27.38 12.81
N GLU A 418 -4.84 27.93 14.03
CA GLU A 418 -3.95 29.03 14.41
C GLU A 418 -2.48 28.58 14.45
N ALA A 419 -2.21 27.37 14.91
CA ALA A 419 -0.90 26.74 14.80
C ALA A 419 -0.52 26.58 13.32
N GLY A 420 -1.41 26.09 12.45
CA GLY A 420 -1.22 26.06 10.99
C GLY A 420 -1.17 27.45 10.32
N LYS A 421 -1.58 28.52 11.01
CA LYS A 421 -1.37 29.92 10.57
C LYS A 421 -0.05 30.52 11.07
N LYS A 422 0.69 29.87 11.98
CA LYS A 422 1.96 30.39 12.53
C LYS A 422 3.15 29.44 12.33
N GLY A 423 2.88 28.15 12.16
CA GLY A 423 3.84 27.08 11.98
C GLY A 423 4.46 27.04 10.59
N LEU A 424 5.33 26.06 10.42
CA LEU A 424 6.07 25.77 9.20
C LEU A 424 5.28 24.71 8.43
N ALA A 425 5.03 24.93 7.14
CA ALA A 425 4.27 23.96 6.33
C ALA A 425 5.00 22.61 6.16
N PHE A 426 6.32 22.59 6.40
CA PHE A 426 7.19 21.40 6.34
C PHE A 426 8.06 21.36 7.62
N PRO A 427 7.56 20.82 8.75
CA PRO A 427 8.25 20.90 10.03
C PRO A 427 9.60 20.20 10.09
N ALA A 428 9.76 19.03 9.47
CA ALA A 428 11.03 18.30 9.48
C ALA A 428 12.06 18.96 8.55
N CYS A 429 11.67 19.35 7.34
CA CYS A 429 12.58 19.99 6.38
C CYS A 429 13.05 21.35 6.88
N SER A 430 12.15 22.18 7.44
CA SER A 430 12.50 23.48 8.03
C SER A 430 13.42 23.35 9.26
N ARG A 431 13.39 22.20 9.95
CA ARG A 431 14.32 21.89 11.03
C ARG A 431 15.70 21.46 10.49
N MET A 432 15.76 20.76 9.36
CA MET A 432 17.03 20.38 8.71
C MET A 432 17.84 21.60 8.24
N ASP A 433 17.19 22.70 7.87
CA ASP A 433 17.85 23.98 7.59
C ASP A 433 18.68 24.49 8.80
N LEU A 434 18.25 24.17 10.03
CA LEU A 434 18.96 24.50 11.27
C LEU A 434 19.99 23.40 11.62
N ASP A 435 19.55 22.15 11.66
CA ASP A 435 20.36 21.01 12.15
C ASP A 435 21.54 20.68 11.20
N PHE A 436 21.44 20.96 9.89
CA PHE A 436 22.44 20.59 8.87
C PHE A 436 22.97 21.77 8.02
N GLY A 437 22.76 23.01 8.48
CA GLY A 437 23.13 24.23 7.75
C GLY A 437 24.63 24.51 7.58
N THR A 438 25.51 23.75 8.25
CA THR A 438 26.98 23.93 8.19
C THR A 438 27.62 22.92 7.23
N PRO A 439 28.37 23.35 6.19
CA PRO A 439 29.18 22.44 5.38
C PRO A 439 30.21 21.69 6.23
N GLN A 440 30.32 20.38 6.02
CA GLN A 440 31.44 19.60 6.57
C GLN A 440 32.52 19.39 5.50
N PRO A 441 33.81 19.26 5.87
CA PRO A 441 34.87 18.91 4.93
C PRO A 441 34.61 17.52 4.30
N SER A 442 35.14 17.35 3.09
CA SER A 442 35.20 16.10 2.34
C SER A 442 36.48 16.08 1.49
N VAL A 443 36.92 14.89 1.09
CA VAL A 443 38.06 14.72 0.19
C VAL A 443 37.69 15.28 -1.18
N THR A 444 38.39 16.35 -1.59
CA THR A 444 38.14 17.06 -2.86
C THR A 444 38.97 16.56 -4.04
N HIS A 445 39.94 15.68 -3.80
CA HIS A 445 40.78 15.10 -4.84
C HIS A 445 40.20 13.77 -5.34
N PRO A 446 40.22 13.48 -6.65
CA PRO A 446 39.71 12.22 -7.17
C PRO A 446 40.52 11.04 -6.60
N PRO A 447 39.87 10.03 -5.99
CA PRO A 447 40.55 8.85 -5.48
C PRO A 447 40.93 7.90 -6.63
N GLN A 448 41.96 7.08 -6.42
CA GLN A 448 42.20 5.94 -7.32
C GLN A 448 41.08 4.91 -7.10
N LEU A 449 40.40 4.55 -8.18
CA LEU A 449 39.17 3.74 -8.13
C LEU A 449 39.43 2.29 -7.69
N GLY A 450 40.66 1.77 -7.89
CA GLY A 450 41.09 0.47 -7.35
C GLY A 450 41.22 0.50 -5.82
N ASP A 451 42.03 1.42 -5.29
CA ASP A 451 42.21 1.64 -3.85
C ASP A 451 40.86 1.86 -3.13
N LEU A 452 39.95 2.58 -3.80
CA LEU A 452 38.58 2.81 -3.31
C LEU A 452 37.77 1.51 -3.21
N VAL A 453 37.83 0.60 -4.19
CA VAL A 453 37.13 -0.70 -4.11
C VAL A 453 37.68 -1.58 -2.98
N ASP A 454 39.00 -1.58 -2.78
CA ASP A 454 39.65 -2.33 -1.70
C ASP A 454 39.25 -1.76 -0.32
N GLN A 455 39.26 -0.43 -0.18
CA GLN A 455 38.79 0.26 1.03
C GLN A 455 37.29 0.03 1.27
N MET A 456 36.46 0.07 0.22
CA MET A 456 35.04 -0.26 0.31
C MET A 456 34.83 -1.70 0.79
N GLN A 457 35.61 -2.67 0.30
CA GLN A 457 35.51 -4.06 0.74
C GLN A 457 35.80 -4.21 2.23
N ALA A 458 36.90 -3.62 2.72
CA ALA A 458 37.27 -3.68 4.14
C ALA A 458 36.22 -3.03 5.05
N VAL A 459 35.74 -1.82 4.71
CA VAL A 459 34.75 -1.09 5.52
C VAL A 459 33.39 -1.79 5.53
N ILE A 460 32.95 -2.38 4.40
CA ILE A 460 31.68 -3.11 4.32
C ILE A 460 31.75 -4.43 5.09
N LEU A 461 32.91 -5.11 5.09
CA LEU A 461 33.14 -6.31 5.92
C LEU A 461 33.09 -5.96 7.42
N GLN A 462 33.92 -5.02 7.86
CA GLN A 462 34.11 -4.64 9.26
C GLN A 462 32.86 -3.99 9.89
N HIS A 463 32.30 -2.96 9.24
CA HIS A 463 31.16 -2.20 9.77
C HIS A 463 29.80 -2.71 9.30
N GLY A 464 29.72 -3.26 8.09
CA GLY A 464 28.48 -3.84 7.55
C GLY A 464 28.23 -5.28 8.00
N ARG A 465 29.28 -6.03 8.38
CA ARG A 465 29.26 -7.49 8.59
C ARG A 465 28.76 -8.25 7.36
N LEU A 466 29.10 -7.75 6.18
CA LEU A 466 28.72 -8.31 4.89
C LEU A 466 29.97 -8.49 4.03
N ALA A 467 30.23 -9.72 3.59
CA ALA A 467 31.31 -9.98 2.64
C ALA A 467 30.74 -9.92 1.20
N TYR A 468 31.38 -9.13 0.35
CA TYR A 468 31.11 -9.05 -1.09
C TYR A 468 32.44 -9.15 -1.85
N ARG A 469 32.40 -9.62 -3.10
CA ARG A 469 33.61 -9.74 -3.91
C ARG A 469 34.01 -8.36 -4.45
N ARG A 470 35.30 -8.17 -4.75
CA ARG A 470 35.81 -6.93 -5.35
C ARG A 470 35.17 -6.66 -6.71
N SER A 471 34.85 -7.70 -7.48
CA SER A 471 34.02 -7.64 -8.69
C SER A 471 32.67 -6.98 -8.42
N ASP A 472 31.95 -7.44 -7.41
CA ASP A 472 30.58 -6.99 -7.12
C ASP A 472 30.56 -5.50 -6.75
N LEU A 473 31.53 -5.07 -5.93
CA LEU A 473 31.70 -3.67 -5.51
C LEU A 473 32.21 -2.76 -6.65
N ARG A 474 33.11 -3.27 -7.50
CA ARG A 474 33.54 -2.62 -8.74
C ARG A 474 32.37 -2.38 -9.70
N LEU A 475 31.51 -3.37 -9.88
CA LEU A 475 30.31 -3.27 -10.71
C LEU A 475 29.33 -2.24 -10.12
N VAL A 476 29.14 -2.17 -8.79
CA VAL A 476 28.37 -1.09 -8.15
C VAL A 476 28.96 0.29 -8.43
N LEU A 477 30.29 0.44 -8.29
CA LEU A 477 31.00 1.70 -8.48
C LEU A 477 30.94 2.19 -9.94
N ALA A 478 31.15 1.31 -10.92
CA ALA A 478 30.91 1.60 -12.33
C ALA A 478 29.42 1.87 -12.63
N GLY A 479 28.52 1.16 -11.95
CA GLY A 479 27.09 1.40 -11.98
C GLY A 479 26.70 2.81 -11.53
N MET A 480 27.44 3.42 -10.60
CA MET A 480 27.23 4.81 -10.15
C MET A 480 27.60 5.85 -11.22
N ALA A 481 28.53 5.53 -12.13
CA ALA A 481 28.82 6.36 -13.30
C ALA A 481 27.80 6.14 -14.43
N MET A 482 27.33 4.90 -14.60
CA MET A 482 26.34 4.49 -15.61
C MET A 482 24.91 5.00 -15.33
N SER A 483 24.51 5.07 -14.05
CA SER A 483 23.17 5.49 -13.64
C SER A 483 23.11 6.04 -12.22
N ARG A 484 22.00 6.74 -11.94
CA ARG A 484 21.61 7.23 -10.60
C ARG A 484 20.50 6.38 -9.96
N LEU A 485 20.06 5.32 -10.63
CA LEU A 485 19.14 4.31 -10.11
C LEU A 485 19.81 2.93 -10.16
N HIS A 486 19.82 2.22 -9.04
CA HIS A 486 20.39 0.89 -8.88
C HIS A 486 19.29 -0.07 -8.41
N LEU A 487 19.26 -1.29 -8.94
CA LEU A 487 18.38 -2.37 -8.50
C LEU A 487 19.22 -3.55 -8.02
N PHE A 488 19.18 -3.81 -6.72
CA PHE A 488 19.87 -4.94 -6.08
C PHE A 488 18.87 -6.09 -5.95
N GLN A 489 19.09 -7.15 -6.73
CA GLN A 489 18.21 -8.31 -6.84
C GLN A 489 18.87 -9.55 -6.24
N GLY A 490 18.07 -10.57 -5.91
CA GLY A 490 18.51 -11.80 -5.25
C GLY A 490 17.43 -12.35 -4.32
N ILE A 491 17.68 -13.48 -3.66
CA ILE A 491 16.75 -14.02 -2.65
C ILE A 491 16.72 -13.12 -1.40
N SER A 492 15.74 -13.32 -0.51
CA SER A 492 15.70 -12.60 0.77
C SER A 492 16.88 -12.98 1.68
N GLY A 493 17.26 -12.09 2.60
CA GLY A 493 18.31 -12.34 3.61
C GLY A 493 19.77 -12.02 3.22
N ILE A 494 20.13 -11.94 1.93
CA ILE A 494 21.53 -11.75 1.46
C ILE A 494 22.12 -10.32 1.64
N GLY A 495 21.57 -9.56 2.59
CA GLY A 495 22.09 -8.22 2.95
C GLY A 495 21.83 -7.09 1.95
N LYS A 496 20.93 -7.23 0.98
CA LYS A 496 20.67 -6.23 -0.09
C LYS A 496 20.50 -4.79 0.43
N THR A 497 19.64 -4.59 1.43
CA THR A 497 19.42 -3.30 2.11
C THR A 497 20.61 -2.89 2.99
N GLY A 498 21.37 -3.87 3.46
CA GLY A 498 22.60 -3.68 4.21
C GLY A 498 23.71 -3.10 3.33
N LEU A 499 23.90 -3.59 2.10
CA LEU A 499 24.83 -3.03 1.12
C LEU A 499 24.54 -1.54 0.88
N GLY A 500 23.27 -1.17 0.66
CA GLY A 500 22.88 0.25 0.48
C GLY A 500 23.25 1.16 1.65
N ARG A 501 23.23 0.64 2.90
CA ARG A 501 23.72 1.36 4.10
C ARG A 501 25.24 1.34 4.21
N ALA A 502 25.87 0.21 3.92
CA ALA A 502 27.31 0.03 4.05
C ALA A 502 28.10 0.84 3.02
N LEU A 503 27.56 1.06 1.81
CA LEU A 503 28.10 1.98 0.81
C LEU A 503 28.27 3.40 1.38
N ALA A 504 27.26 3.95 2.06
CA ALA A 504 27.35 5.29 2.66
C ALA A 504 28.47 5.39 3.72
N THR A 505 28.66 4.34 4.52
CA THR A 505 29.77 4.23 5.47
C THR A 505 31.12 4.11 4.75
N ALA A 506 31.19 3.35 3.65
CA ALA A 506 32.39 3.18 2.84
C ALA A 506 32.81 4.44 2.07
N PHE A 507 31.87 5.33 1.75
CA PHE A 507 32.16 6.70 1.27
C PHE A 507 32.43 7.71 2.42
N GLY A 508 32.69 7.22 3.63
CA GLY A 508 33.05 8.03 4.81
C GLY A 508 31.93 8.88 5.37
N SER A 509 30.67 8.63 5.02
CA SER A 509 29.52 9.42 5.46
C SER A 509 28.31 8.54 5.78
N ALA A 510 28.38 7.82 6.91
CA ALA A 510 27.30 6.99 7.44
C ALA A 510 25.97 7.76 7.68
N GLY A 511 25.99 9.10 7.71
CA GLY A 511 24.80 9.95 7.75
C GLY A 511 24.17 10.23 6.37
N SER A 512 24.82 9.86 5.27
CA SER A 512 24.37 10.05 3.89
C SER A 512 23.50 8.87 3.37
N VAL A 513 22.70 8.26 4.22
CA VAL A 513 21.74 7.22 3.81
C VAL A 513 20.38 7.41 4.48
N ALA A 514 19.33 7.12 3.71
CA ALA A 514 17.99 6.89 4.21
C ALA A 514 17.47 5.55 3.68
N VAL A 515 16.73 4.82 4.51
CA VAL A 515 16.02 3.61 4.11
C VAL A 515 14.52 3.90 4.18
N VAL A 516 13.82 3.68 3.06
CA VAL A 516 12.40 3.95 2.88
C VAL A 516 11.73 2.59 2.58
N PRO A 517 11.04 1.98 3.55
CA PRO A 517 10.38 0.70 3.33
C PRO A 517 9.11 0.91 2.49
N VAL A 518 9.10 0.36 1.27
CA VAL A 518 7.94 0.41 0.37
C VAL A 518 6.81 -0.42 0.97
N GLN A 519 5.57 0.06 0.87
CA GLN A 519 4.40 -0.65 1.40
C GLN A 519 3.59 -1.28 0.26
N ALA A 520 2.97 -2.43 0.55
CA ALA A 520 2.07 -3.09 -0.38
C ALA A 520 0.87 -2.18 -0.70
N GLY A 521 0.61 -1.95 -1.98
CA GLY A 521 -0.55 -1.17 -2.45
C GLY A 521 -0.28 0.30 -2.74
N TRP A 522 0.97 0.80 -2.61
CA TRP A 522 1.38 2.09 -3.18
C TRP A 522 1.12 2.12 -4.69
N ARG A 523 0.51 3.22 -5.16
CA ARG A 523 0.05 3.45 -6.55
C ARG A 523 0.35 4.86 -7.02
N ASP A 524 0.29 5.85 -6.14
CA ASP A 524 0.41 7.26 -6.51
C ASP A 524 1.76 7.83 -6.03
N PRO A 525 2.35 8.82 -6.74
CA PRO A 525 3.57 9.48 -6.27
C PRO A 525 3.44 10.12 -4.87
N GLN A 526 2.22 10.40 -4.40
CA GLN A 526 1.98 10.90 -3.04
C GLN A 526 2.27 9.84 -1.95
N ASP A 527 2.15 8.54 -2.26
CA ASP A 527 2.52 7.47 -1.32
C ASP A 527 4.02 7.53 -0.98
N LEU A 528 4.85 7.84 -1.99
CA LEU A 528 6.29 8.01 -1.85
C LEU A 528 6.67 9.38 -1.30
N MET A 529 6.12 10.47 -1.88
CA MET A 529 6.53 11.84 -1.57
C MET A 529 5.91 12.39 -0.27
N GLY A 530 4.83 11.78 0.22
CA GLY A 530 3.94 12.38 1.21
C GLY A 530 2.85 13.27 0.57
N TYR A 531 1.96 13.81 1.40
CA TYR A 531 0.81 14.60 0.95
C TYR A 531 0.62 15.87 1.79
N TYR A 532 -0.03 16.89 1.21
CA TYR A 532 -0.38 18.13 1.90
C TYR A 532 -1.81 18.07 2.46
N ASN A 533 -1.97 18.27 3.78
CA ASN A 533 -3.30 18.45 4.36
C ASN A 533 -3.69 19.94 4.35
N SER A 534 -4.75 20.27 3.61
CA SER A 534 -5.32 21.62 3.54
C SER A 534 -5.95 22.12 4.84
N PHE A 535 -6.36 21.21 5.74
CA PHE A 535 -6.92 21.57 7.05
C PHE A 535 -5.82 22.03 8.01
N ASP A 536 -4.81 21.19 8.24
CA ASP A 536 -3.67 21.50 9.12
C ASP A 536 -2.71 22.53 8.52
N ARG A 537 -2.74 22.69 7.18
CA ARG A 537 -1.80 23.50 6.38
C ARG A 537 -0.36 22.98 6.45
N MET A 538 -0.23 21.69 6.72
CA MET A 538 1.02 20.97 6.88
C MET A 538 1.16 19.91 5.79
N PHE A 539 2.39 19.75 5.29
CA PHE A 539 2.81 18.62 4.50
C PHE A 539 3.21 17.46 5.41
N TYR A 540 2.60 16.29 5.22
CA TYR A 540 2.98 15.06 5.90
C TYR A 540 4.20 14.46 5.21
N GLU A 541 5.37 14.92 5.66
CA GLU A 541 6.68 14.59 5.10
C GLU A 541 7.00 13.10 5.22
N SER A 542 7.15 12.41 4.09
CA SER A 542 7.67 11.04 4.03
C SER A 542 9.18 10.99 4.32
N GLU A 543 9.70 9.82 4.67
CA GLU A 543 11.15 9.62 4.80
C GLU A 543 11.91 9.84 3.48
N PHE A 544 11.26 9.62 2.33
CA PHE A 544 11.82 9.90 1.01
C PHE A 544 12.01 11.41 0.79
N THR A 545 10.99 12.22 1.08
CA THR A 545 11.07 13.69 0.95
C THR A 545 12.04 14.28 1.96
N LYS A 546 12.07 13.77 3.20
CA LYS A 546 13.09 14.11 4.21
C LYS A 546 14.51 13.78 3.73
N ALA A 547 14.71 12.64 3.09
CA ALA A 547 16.01 12.23 2.55
C ALA A 547 16.48 13.12 1.39
N LEU A 548 15.60 13.42 0.43
CA LEU A 548 15.90 14.38 -0.64
C LEU A 548 16.20 15.79 -0.10
N TYR A 549 15.49 16.23 0.96
CA TYR A 549 15.76 17.51 1.59
C TYR A 549 17.13 17.51 2.30
N ARG A 550 17.41 16.46 3.08
CA ARG A 550 18.70 16.26 3.75
C ARG A 550 19.88 16.24 2.78
N ALA A 551 19.73 15.62 1.61
CA ALA A 551 20.79 15.58 0.59
C ALA A 551 21.12 16.95 -0.03
N GLN A 552 20.18 17.92 0.02
CA GLN A 552 20.40 19.31 -0.42
C GLN A 552 21.11 20.17 0.65
N CYS A 553 21.03 19.77 1.93
CA CYS A 553 21.55 20.55 3.04
C CYS A 553 23.08 20.73 2.91
N PRO A 554 23.65 21.89 3.32
CA PRO A 554 25.07 22.20 3.14
C PRO A 554 26.05 21.13 3.63
N GLN A 555 25.71 20.39 4.70
CA GLN A 555 26.51 19.27 5.22
C GLN A 555 26.64 18.07 4.24
N PHE A 556 25.64 17.82 3.40
CA PHE A 556 25.54 16.61 2.56
C PHE A 556 25.64 16.89 1.05
N ARG A 557 25.45 18.13 0.62
CA ARG A 557 25.38 18.57 -0.79
C ARG A 557 26.56 18.13 -1.68
N ASP A 558 27.75 17.98 -1.11
CA ASP A 558 28.95 17.50 -1.82
C ASP A 558 29.45 16.15 -1.30
N ARG A 559 28.53 15.23 -0.99
CA ARG A 559 28.82 13.84 -0.61
C ARG A 559 27.83 12.89 -1.29
N PRO A 560 28.26 11.71 -1.76
CA PRO A 560 27.34 10.67 -2.23
C PRO A 560 26.27 10.37 -1.17
N PHE A 561 25.01 10.36 -1.58
CA PHE A 561 23.85 10.16 -0.73
C PHE A 561 22.94 9.07 -1.29
N PHE A 562 22.56 8.11 -0.46
CA PHE A 562 21.86 6.90 -0.90
C PHE A 562 20.44 6.86 -0.33
N ILE A 563 19.44 6.77 -1.21
CA ILE A 563 18.04 6.57 -0.82
C ILE A 563 17.67 5.13 -1.18
N VAL A 564 17.63 4.26 -0.17
CA VAL A 564 17.34 2.84 -0.33
C VAL A 564 15.83 2.63 -0.24
N LEU A 565 15.19 2.29 -1.36
CA LEU A 565 13.81 1.83 -1.42
C LEU A 565 13.81 0.33 -1.11
N ASP A 566 13.37 -0.02 0.11
CA ASP A 566 13.42 -1.42 0.58
C ASP A 566 12.14 -2.17 0.17
N GLU A 567 12.30 -3.40 -0.34
CA GLU A 567 11.26 -4.21 -0.99
C GLU A 567 10.53 -3.44 -2.11
N MET A 568 11.31 -2.82 -3.01
CA MET A 568 10.81 -1.92 -4.05
C MET A 568 9.73 -2.56 -4.94
N ASN A 569 9.80 -3.88 -5.15
CA ASN A 569 8.84 -4.67 -5.94
C ASN A 569 7.63 -5.23 -5.17
N LEU A 570 7.43 -4.82 -3.91
CA LEU A 570 6.19 -5.09 -3.16
C LEU A 570 4.99 -4.30 -3.70
N SER A 571 5.24 -3.25 -4.48
CA SER A 571 4.23 -2.48 -5.22
C SER A 571 4.78 -2.05 -6.58
N HIS A 572 3.93 -1.65 -7.52
CA HIS A 572 4.29 -1.30 -8.90
C HIS A 572 5.19 -0.03 -8.99
N PRO A 573 6.50 -0.14 -9.27
CA PRO A 573 7.39 1.02 -9.17
C PRO A 573 7.18 2.03 -10.30
N GLU A 574 6.80 1.56 -11.48
CA GLU A 574 6.40 2.43 -12.61
C GLU A 574 5.18 3.32 -12.30
N GLN A 575 4.45 3.09 -11.21
CA GLN A 575 3.33 3.92 -10.76
C GLN A 575 3.81 4.96 -9.73
N TYR A 576 4.22 4.55 -8.52
CA TYR A 576 4.60 5.48 -7.45
C TYR A 576 5.95 6.19 -7.68
N PHE A 577 6.91 5.54 -8.34
CA PHE A 577 8.24 6.12 -8.64
C PHE A 577 8.28 6.89 -9.98
N SER A 578 7.15 6.96 -10.70
CA SER A 578 7.01 7.60 -12.02
C SER A 578 7.55 9.03 -12.09
N GLY A 579 7.29 9.85 -11.07
CA GLY A 579 7.80 11.22 -10.96
C GLY A 579 9.33 11.26 -10.90
N VAL A 580 9.95 10.37 -10.13
CA VAL A 580 11.41 10.27 -9.97
C VAL A 580 12.07 9.74 -11.24
N LEU A 581 11.49 8.71 -11.86
CA LEU A 581 11.93 8.23 -13.18
C LEU A 581 11.87 9.31 -14.26
N SER A 582 10.92 10.24 -14.15
CA SER A 582 10.77 11.38 -15.06
C SER A 582 11.78 12.49 -14.77
N ALA A 583 12.00 12.83 -13.49
CA ALA A 583 13.02 13.79 -13.07
C ALA A 583 14.44 13.32 -13.45
N LEU A 584 14.76 12.03 -13.26
CA LEU A 584 16.03 11.42 -13.66
C LEU A 584 16.29 11.39 -15.18
N ALA A 585 15.31 11.77 -16.02
CA ALA A 585 15.51 11.95 -17.46
C ALA A 585 15.87 13.41 -17.83
N ILE A 586 15.80 14.35 -16.90
CA ILE A 586 16.11 15.77 -17.09
C ILE A 586 17.58 16.00 -16.71
N LYS A 587 18.38 16.55 -17.64
CA LYS A 587 19.82 16.78 -17.43
C LYS A 587 20.16 17.95 -16.49
N GLU A 588 19.30 18.97 -16.43
CA GLU A 588 19.56 20.21 -15.71
C GLU A 588 18.35 20.59 -14.85
N GLY A 589 18.57 20.87 -13.57
CA GLY A 589 17.51 21.23 -12.62
C GLY A 589 16.37 20.21 -12.47
N PRO A 590 16.63 18.89 -12.33
CA PRO A 590 15.58 17.91 -12.10
C PRO A 590 14.81 18.24 -10.80
N ARG A 591 13.49 18.24 -10.90
CA ARG A 591 12.57 18.68 -9.82
C ARG A 591 11.33 17.82 -9.74
N LEU A 592 10.82 17.65 -8.52
CA LEU A 592 9.61 16.91 -8.19
C LEU A 592 8.59 17.86 -7.57
N ALA A 593 7.33 17.81 -8.00
CA ALA A 593 6.26 18.59 -7.40
C ALA A 593 5.81 17.94 -6.09
N LEU A 594 5.75 18.74 -5.01
CA LEU A 594 5.18 18.36 -3.72
C LEU A 594 3.74 18.89 -3.59
N THR A 595 3.51 20.14 -4.01
CA THR A 595 2.20 20.79 -3.97
C THR A 595 1.88 21.51 -5.29
N THR A 596 0.59 21.62 -5.61
CA THR A 596 0.09 22.35 -6.79
C THR A 596 0.01 23.87 -6.59
N ALA A 597 0.16 24.34 -5.35
CA ALA A 597 0.16 25.75 -4.97
C ALA A 597 1.26 26.01 -3.92
N PRO A 598 1.89 27.20 -3.93
CA PRO A 598 2.99 27.51 -3.02
C PRO A 598 2.53 27.49 -1.57
N VAL A 599 3.24 26.73 -0.73
CA VAL A 599 2.98 26.70 0.71
C VAL A 599 3.46 28.00 1.37
N ARG A 600 2.93 28.28 2.56
CA ARG A 600 3.40 29.38 3.40
C ARG A 600 4.62 28.94 4.22
N ASN A 601 5.60 29.83 4.35
CA ASN A 601 6.87 29.59 5.04
C ASN A 601 7.55 28.28 4.56
N PRO A 602 7.86 28.16 3.25
CA PRO A 602 8.57 26.99 2.75
C PRO A 602 10.01 26.93 3.32
N PRO A 603 10.53 25.74 3.62
CA PRO A 603 11.97 25.51 3.85
C PRO A 603 12.85 26.11 2.76
N HIS A 604 14.06 26.55 3.11
CA HIS A 604 14.90 27.37 2.24
C HIS A 604 15.33 26.69 0.93
N LEU A 605 15.36 25.36 0.88
CA LEU A 605 15.81 24.57 -0.27
C LEU A 605 14.64 24.11 -1.17
N LEU A 606 13.40 24.53 -0.90
CA LEU A 606 12.27 24.30 -1.81
C LEU A 606 12.24 25.33 -2.96
N ILE A 607 12.03 24.85 -4.17
CA ILE A 607 11.84 25.66 -5.37
C ILE A 607 10.38 26.13 -5.43
N ASP A 608 10.19 27.44 -5.56
CA ASP A 608 8.88 28.12 -5.68
C ASP A 608 7.84 27.72 -4.62
N GLY A 609 8.27 27.28 -3.44
CA GLY A 609 7.41 26.76 -2.36
C GLY A 609 6.51 25.59 -2.77
N THR A 610 6.83 24.90 -3.87
CA THR A 610 5.99 23.86 -4.52
C THR A 610 6.76 22.61 -4.93
N HIS A 611 8.06 22.74 -5.23
CA HIS A 611 8.89 21.68 -5.78
C HIS A 611 10.15 21.45 -4.93
N ILE A 612 10.65 20.22 -4.96
CA ILE A 612 11.95 19.83 -4.39
C ILE A 612 12.90 19.43 -5.52
N SER A 613 14.18 19.78 -5.43
CA SER A 613 15.17 19.33 -6.42
C SER A 613 15.56 17.86 -6.18
N VAL A 614 16.08 17.20 -7.22
CA VAL A 614 16.69 15.86 -7.15
C VAL A 614 18.21 16.01 -7.28
N PRO A 615 18.95 16.20 -6.16
CA PRO A 615 20.34 16.66 -6.19
C PRO A 615 21.25 15.65 -6.87
N ASP A 616 22.25 16.10 -7.62
CA ASP A 616 23.09 15.21 -8.42
C ASP A 616 23.85 14.16 -7.59
N ASN A 617 24.17 14.51 -6.34
CA ASN A 617 24.81 13.61 -5.39
C ASN A 617 23.89 12.51 -4.81
N VAL A 618 22.63 12.40 -5.25
CA VAL A 618 21.70 11.34 -4.81
C VAL A 618 21.68 10.16 -5.79
N TRP A 619 21.92 8.96 -5.26
CA TRP A 619 21.65 7.67 -5.89
C TRP A 619 20.45 6.97 -5.22
N PHE A 620 19.57 6.40 -6.02
CA PHE A 620 18.42 5.62 -5.57
C PHE A 620 18.75 4.13 -5.67
N ILE A 621 18.58 3.36 -4.59
CA ILE A 621 18.84 1.92 -4.55
C ILE A 621 17.53 1.19 -4.25
N GLY A 622 16.94 0.52 -5.23
CA GLY A 622 15.83 -0.42 -5.00
C GLY A 622 16.35 -1.79 -4.61
N THR A 623 15.87 -2.36 -3.49
CA THR A 623 16.07 -3.79 -3.20
C THR A 623 14.90 -4.59 -3.79
N ALA A 624 15.15 -5.81 -4.25
CA ALA A 624 14.13 -6.69 -4.81
C ALA A 624 14.34 -8.16 -4.44
N ASN A 625 13.27 -8.86 -4.09
CA ASN A 625 13.23 -10.32 -4.04
C ASN A 625 12.88 -10.90 -5.43
N HIS A 626 13.40 -12.10 -5.76
CA HIS A 626 13.04 -12.84 -6.99
C HIS A 626 11.83 -13.78 -6.80
N ASP A 627 11.09 -13.63 -5.70
CA ASP A 627 10.05 -14.59 -5.32
C ASP A 627 8.78 -14.42 -6.17
N GLU A 628 8.10 -15.53 -6.48
CA GLU A 628 6.91 -15.60 -7.36
C GLU A 628 5.72 -14.73 -6.92
N THR A 629 5.74 -14.25 -5.68
CA THR A 629 4.73 -13.38 -5.07
C THR A 629 4.93 -11.88 -5.37
N THR A 630 6.03 -11.50 -6.03
CA THR A 630 6.41 -10.09 -6.25
C THR A 630 6.12 -9.58 -7.65
N VAL A 631 6.00 -8.26 -7.81
CA VAL A 631 5.76 -7.63 -9.11
C VAL A 631 7.07 -7.51 -9.90
N GLY A 632 7.17 -8.18 -11.05
CA GLY A 632 8.28 -7.95 -11.98
C GLY A 632 8.26 -6.51 -12.52
N PHE A 633 9.33 -5.73 -12.27
CA PHE A 633 9.46 -4.36 -12.77
C PHE A 633 9.31 -4.30 -14.30
N ALA A 634 8.68 -3.25 -14.82
CA ALA A 634 8.60 -3.01 -16.26
C ALA A 634 9.97 -2.70 -16.90
N ASP A 635 10.16 -3.08 -18.17
CA ASP A 635 11.41 -2.86 -18.94
C ASP A 635 11.89 -1.40 -18.89
N LYS A 636 10.97 -0.43 -18.98
CA LYS A 636 11.25 1.01 -18.90
C LYS A 636 11.94 1.45 -17.60
N THR A 637 11.78 0.69 -16.52
CA THR A 637 12.46 0.89 -15.24
C THR A 637 13.84 0.24 -15.27
N TYR A 638 13.94 -0.98 -15.82
CA TYR A 638 15.22 -1.66 -16.04
C TYR A 638 16.16 -0.87 -16.94
N ASP A 639 15.72 -0.37 -18.10
CA ASP A 639 16.49 0.47 -19.05
C ASP A 639 17.21 1.66 -18.38
N ARG A 640 16.65 2.17 -17.28
CA ARG A 640 17.15 3.33 -16.54
C ARG A 640 18.03 2.91 -15.36
N ALA A 641 17.79 1.74 -14.76
CA ALA A 641 18.54 1.25 -13.62
C ALA A 641 19.85 0.57 -14.02
N PHE A 642 20.91 0.71 -13.23
CA PHE A 642 21.94 -0.33 -13.09
C PHE A 642 21.33 -1.52 -12.33
N VAL A 643 21.69 -2.77 -12.67
CA VAL A 643 21.11 -3.97 -12.03
C VAL A 643 22.23 -4.87 -11.51
N LEU A 644 22.15 -5.30 -10.26
CA LEU A 644 23.08 -6.26 -9.68
C LEU A 644 22.32 -7.43 -9.06
N GLU A 645 22.52 -8.63 -9.62
CA GLU A 645 22.10 -9.88 -8.98
C GLU A 645 23.16 -10.29 -7.96
N LEU A 646 22.83 -10.16 -6.67
CA LEU A 646 23.76 -10.48 -5.58
C LEU A 646 23.84 -12.01 -5.37
N PRO A 647 25.05 -12.57 -5.20
CA PRO A 647 25.23 -14.01 -5.03
C PRO A 647 24.69 -14.50 -3.69
N TRP A 648 24.23 -15.76 -3.64
CA TRP A 648 23.78 -16.40 -2.40
C TRP A 648 24.92 -16.70 -1.42
N GLN A 649 26.12 -16.97 -1.94
CA GLN A 649 27.31 -17.25 -1.15
C GLN A 649 28.17 -15.99 -1.02
N HIS A 650 28.20 -15.44 0.19
CA HIS A 650 29.18 -14.46 0.61
C HIS A 650 30.58 -15.12 0.64
N PRO A 651 31.64 -14.49 0.10
CA PRO A 651 33.00 -15.01 0.18
C PRO A 651 33.50 -15.01 1.63
N GLU A 652 34.29 -16.01 2.02
CA GLU A 652 35.08 -15.95 3.25
C GLU A 652 36.24 -14.97 3.04
N LEU A 653 36.29 -13.90 3.85
CA LEU A 653 37.29 -12.84 3.80
C LEU A 653 37.91 -12.63 5.18
N SER A 654 39.20 -12.31 5.23
CA SER A 654 39.89 -11.88 6.46
C SER A 654 39.57 -10.42 6.80
N ASP A 655 39.41 -10.13 8.09
CA ASP A 655 39.07 -8.79 8.60
C ASP A 655 40.32 -7.92 8.73
N ASP A 656 40.80 -7.38 7.60
CA ASP A 656 41.96 -6.48 7.55
C ASP A 656 41.64 -5.16 8.25
N THR A 657 42.29 -4.92 9.39
CA THR A 657 41.89 -3.89 10.37
C THR A 657 42.12 -2.47 9.84
N THR A 658 41.08 -1.94 9.19
CA THR A 658 41.08 -0.63 8.54
C THR A 658 40.36 0.41 9.41
N GLY A 659 40.68 1.69 9.23
CA GLY A 659 39.94 2.79 9.85
C GLY A 659 38.72 3.21 9.01
N LEU A 660 37.78 3.95 9.62
CA LEU A 660 36.75 4.63 8.84
C LEU A 660 37.40 5.61 7.84
N PRO A 661 36.95 5.63 6.56
CA PRO A 661 37.54 6.48 5.54
C PRO A 661 37.10 7.94 5.71
N ASP A 662 37.94 8.86 5.25
CA ASP A 662 37.57 10.28 5.16
C ASP A 662 36.36 10.47 4.22
N PRO A 663 35.43 11.40 4.51
CA PRO A 663 34.21 11.56 3.71
C PRO A 663 34.52 11.93 2.26
N LEU A 664 34.17 11.08 1.29
CA LEU A 664 34.48 11.35 -0.12
C LEU A 664 33.57 12.46 -0.68
N GLY A 665 34.17 13.43 -1.37
CA GLY A 665 33.44 14.48 -2.07
C GLY A 665 32.68 13.94 -3.29
N HIS A 666 31.43 14.37 -3.48
CA HIS A 666 30.66 14.01 -4.69
C HIS A 666 31.38 14.48 -5.96
N ARG A 667 31.87 15.73 -5.97
CA ARG A 667 32.68 16.27 -7.08
C ARG A 667 33.99 15.52 -7.29
N ALA A 668 34.59 14.97 -6.24
CA ALA A 668 35.82 14.17 -6.34
C ALA A 668 35.55 12.80 -6.98
N LEU A 669 34.47 12.12 -6.57
CA LEU A 669 34.03 10.86 -7.17
C LEU A 669 33.69 11.03 -8.66
N MET A 670 32.92 12.08 -9.02
CA MET A 670 32.63 12.39 -10.42
C MET A 670 33.90 12.73 -11.22
N GLY A 671 34.84 13.46 -10.63
CA GLY A 671 36.15 13.73 -11.24
C GLY A 671 36.97 12.46 -11.52
N ALA A 672 36.92 11.46 -10.64
CA ALA A 672 37.57 10.16 -10.87
C ALA A 672 36.88 9.36 -12.00
N PHE A 673 35.56 9.44 -12.11
CA PHE A 673 34.82 8.89 -13.26
C PHE A 673 35.16 9.63 -14.56
N ASP A 674 35.32 10.96 -14.54
CA ASP A 674 35.71 11.76 -15.71
C ASP A 674 37.13 11.44 -16.18
N GLU A 675 38.08 11.26 -15.26
CA GLU A 675 39.44 10.79 -15.57
C GLU A 675 39.41 9.38 -16.17
N ALA A 676 38.68 8.45 -15.56
CA ALA A 676 38.53 7.09 -16.08
C ALA A 676 37.94 7.07 -17.50
N ARG A 677 36.81 7.77 -17.72
CA ARG A 677 36.17 7.91 -19.04
C ARG A 677 37.11 8.49 -20.09
N SER A 678 37.92 9.48 -19.71
CA SER A 678 38.91 10.09 -20.61
C SER A 678 40.08 9.14 -20.94
N ARG A 679 40.55 8.38 -19.94
CA ARG A 679 41.72 7.50 -20.03
C ARG A 679 41.44 6.19 -20.79
N TYR A 680 40.23 5.63 -20.66
CA TYR A 680 39.87 4.33 -21.23
C TYR A 680 38.77 4.43 -22.32
N ALA A 681 38.63 5.60 -22.96
CA ALA A 681 37.64 5.85 -24.00
C ALA A 681 37.73 4.86 -25.19
N GLN A 682 38.95 4.51 -25.62
CA GLN A 682 39.16 3.59 -26.75
C GLN A 682 38.67 2.18 -26.44
N GLN A 683 38.89 1.69 -25.22
CA GLN A 683 38.43 0.40 -24.75
C GLN A 683 36.90 0.34 -24.68
N ALA A 684 36.25 1.42 -24.23
CA ALA A 684 34.79 1.50 -24.23
C ALA A 684 34.20 1.55 -25.66
N THR A 685 34.87 2.19 -26.61
CA THR A 685 34.51 2.10 -28.04
C THR A 685 34.66 0.68 -28.56
N ALA A 686 35.76 -0.02 -28.26
CA ALA A 686 35.96 -1.41 -28.70
C ALA A 686 34.87 -2.38 -28.19
N VAL A 687 34.32 -2.17 -26.99
CA VAL A 687 33.15 -2.92 -26.50
C VAL A 687 31.90 -2.67 -27.34
N ILE A 688 31.66 -1.42 -27.73
CA ILE A 688 30.52 -1.07 -28.59
C ILE A 688 30.71 -1.68 -29.98
N ASP A 689 31.90 -1.56 -30.55
CA ASP A 689 32.22 -2.12 -31.88
C ASP A 689 32.08 -3.65 -31.89
N PHE A 690 32.52 -4.35 -30.83
CA PHE A 690 32.32 -5.80 -30.66
C PHE A 690 30.84 -6.18 -30.65
N LEU A 691 30.00 -5.46 -29.89
CA LEU A 691 28.56 -5.71 -29.82
C LEU A 691 27.87 -5.36 -31.15
N ASP A 692 28.18 -4.20 -31.73
CA ASP A 692 27.50 -3.68 -32.92
C ASP A 692 27.88 -4.43 -34.21
N ILE A 693 29.14 -4.83 -34.36
CA ILE A 693 29.63 -5.55 -35.54
C ILE A 693 29.38 -7.06 -35.41
N GLY A 694 29.68 -7.66 -34.26
CA GLY A 694 29.59 -9.11 -34.06
C GLY A 694 28.19 -9.63 -33.75
N TRP A 695 27.41 -8.86 -32.97
CA TRP A 695 26.27 -9.43 -32.23
C TRP A 695 24.91 -8.77 -32.51
N ARG A 696 24.88 -7.52 -32.99
CA ARG A 696 23.63 -6.77 -33.23
C ARG A 696 22.71 -7.41 -34.27
N GLY A 697 23.27 -8.04 -35.30
CA GLY A 697 22.51 -8.82 -36.29
C GLY A 697 21.87 -10.05 -35.67
N ARG A 698 22.68 -10.97 -35.13
CA ARG A 698 22.22 -12.21 -34.47
C ARG A 698 21.19 -11.95 -33.37
N PHE A 699 21.43 -10.97 -32.48
CA PHE A 699 20.45 -10.68 -31.43
C PHE A 699 19.12 -10.09 -31.95
N ALA A 700 19.13 -9.36 -33.06
CA ALA A 700 17.91 -8.87 -33.70
C ALA A 700 17.15 -9.99 -34.44
N GLU A 701 17.88 -10.90 -35.09
CA GLU A 701 17.30 -12.00 -35.90
C GLU A 701 16.87 -13.21 -35.04
N ASP A 702 17.75 -13.72 -34.19
CA ASP A 702 17.51 -14.95 -33.40
C ASP A 702 16.65 -14.72 -32.15
N LEU A 703 16.79 -13.56 -31.49
CA LEU A 703 16.13 -13.27 -30.21
C LEU A 703 15.06 -12.17 -30.30
N GLY A 704 15.02 -11.38 -31.38
CA GLY A 704 14.18 -10.18 -31.48
C GLY A 704 14.56 -9.10 -30.46
N ILE A 705 15.85 -8.90 -30.21
CA ILE A 705 16.41 -7.95 -29.23
C ILE A 705 17.30 -6.94 -29.95
N GLY A 706 17.03 -5.65 -29.76
CA GLY A 706 17.84 -4.57 -30.30
C GLY A 706 18.04 -3.46 -29.28
N TRP A 707 19.26 -2.92 -29.23
CA TRP A 707 19.61 -1.74 -28.44
C TRP A 707 19.79 -0.50 -29.32
N GLY A 708 19.98 0.64 -28.66
CA GLY A 708 20.34 1.91 -29.29
C GLY A 708 21.10 2.81 -28.30
N ASN A 709 21.22 4.10 -28.65
CA ASN A 709 22.20 5.03 -28.09
C ASN A 709 22.23 5.18 -26.56
N ARG A 710 21.16 4.79 -25.84
CA ARG A 710 21.16 4.70 -24.37
C ARG A 710 22.19 3.68 -23.87
N LEU A 711 22.23 2.48 -24.47
CA LEU A 711 23.15 1.42 -24.07
C LEU A 711 24.59 1.80 -24.44
N GLU A 712 24.80 2.32 -25.65
CA GLU A 712 26.10 2.83 -26.13
C GLU A 712 26.66 3.90 -25.19
N GLN A 713 25.83 4.88 -24.75
CA GLN A 713 26.26 5.90 -23.80
C GLN A 713 26.57 5.28 -22.42
N GLN A 714 25.71 4.39 -21.92
CA GLN A 714 25.93 3.70 -20.66
C GLN A 714 27.21 2.86 -20.65
N ILE A 715 27.60 2.23 -21.78
CA ILE A 715 28.87 1.50 -21.91
C ILE A 715 30.07 2.46 -21.83
N LYS A 716 29.98 3.63 -22.49
CA LYS A 716 31.00 4.70 -22.40
C LYS A 716 31.19 5.26 -20.99
N ASP A 717 30.13 5.19 -20.17
CA ASP A 717 30.18 5.63 -18.78
C ASP A 717 30.58 4.50 -17.80
N PHE A 718 30.28 3.25 -18.14
CA PHE A 718 30.49 2.07 -17.28
C PHE A 718 31.87 1.42 -17.45
N ALA A 719 32.21 0.99 -18.67
CA ALA A 719 33.40 0.16 -18.92
C ALA A 719 34.72 0.83 -18.51
N PRO A 720 34.94 2.15 -18.72
CA PRO A 720 36.14 2.83 -18.24
C PRO A 720 36.33 2.76 -16.72
N VAL A 721 35.24 2.80 -15.96
CA VAL A 721 35.26 2.77 -14.49
C VAL A 721 35.53 1.36 -13.96
N VAL A 722 35.02 0.32 -14.63
CA VAL A 722 35.38 -1.09 -14.34
C VAL A 722 36.89 -1.29 -14.46
N ILE A 723 37.51 -0.84 -15.56
CA ILE A 723 38.95 -0.96 -15.80
C ILE A 723 39.76 -0.14 -14.78
N ALA A 724 39.37 1.12 -14.53
CA ALA A 724 40.04 1.99 -13.57
C ALA A 724 39.96 1.48 -12.11
N ALA A 725 38.93 0.68 -11.79
CA ALA A 725 38.79 -0.05 -10.54
C ALA A 725 39.44 -1.46 -10.56
N GLY A 726 40.35 -1.72 -11.50
CA GLY A 726 41.16 -2.93 -11.60
C GLY A 726 40.45 -4.16 -12.20
N GLY A 727 39.39 -3.95 -12.97
CA GLY A 727 38.69 -5.00 -13.72
C GLY A 727 39.23 -5.19 -15.14
N SER A 728 38.74 -6.23 -15.81
CA SER A 728 39.02 -6.46 -17.23
C SER A 728 37.96 -5.82 -18.13
N LEU A 729 38.15 -5.89 -19.44
CA LEU A 729 37.14 -5.45 -20.41
C LEU A 729 35.99 -6.47 -20.44
N GLY A 730 36.31 -7.75 -20.39
CA GLY A 730 35.38 -8.88 -20.37
C GLY A 730 34.43 -8.86 -19.18
N GLU A 731 34.91 -8.49 -17.98
CA GLU A 731 34.06 -8.28 -16.79
C GLU A 731 32.97 -7.21 -17.04
N ALA A 732 33.32 -6.14 -17.77
CA ALA A 732 32.37 -5.10 -18.14
C ALA A 732 31.37 -5.57 -19.22
N VAL A 733 31.83 -6.30 -20.25
CA VAL A 733 30.95 -6.79 -21.33
C VAL A 733 29.99 -7.86 -20.82
N ASP A 734 30.48 -8.83 -20.04
CA ASP A 734 29.67 -9.92 -19.48
C ASP A 734 28.52 -9.40 -18.62
N HIS A 735 28.82 -8.48 -17.70
CA HIS A 735 27.81 -7.87 -16.85
C HIS A 735 26.77 -7.05 -17.64
N VAL A 736 27.21 -6.27 -18.64
CA VAL A 736 26.30 -5.49 -19.49
C VAL A 736 25.43 -6.43 -20.35
N LEU A 737 26.00 -7.46 -20.99
CA LEU A 737 25.23 -8.43 -21.78
C LEU A 737 24.16 -9.12 -20.94
N ALA A 738 24.53 -9.67 -19.80
CA ALA A 738 23.60 -10.37 -18.90
C ALA A 738 22.47 -9.44 -18.41
N THR A 739 22.79 -8.22 -17.95
CA THR A 739 21.81 -7.33 -17.31
C THR A 739 20.98 -6.47 -18.27
N ARG A 740 21.51 -6.13 -19.45
CA ARG A 740 20.85 -5.26 -20.45
C ARG A 740 20.25 -6.02 -21.63
N VAL A 741 21.02 -6.91 -22.25
CA VAL A 741 20.67 -7.48 -23.56
C VAL A 741 19.93 -8.80 -23.37
N LEU A 742 20.57 -9.76 -22.71
CA LEU A 742 20.06 -11.12 -22.54
C LEU A 742 18.95 -11.23 -21.49
N ARG A 743 18.78 -10.22 -20.63
CA ARG A 743 17.87 -10.26 -19.49
C ARG A 743 16.41 -10.58 -19.87
N SER A 744 15.95 -10.11 -21.03
CA SER A 744 14.59 -10.39 -21.52
C SER A 744 14.38 -11.83 -22.03
N VAL A 745 15.46 -12.58 -22.31
CA VAL A 745 15.42 -13.97 -22.79
C VAL A 745 14.82 -14.92 -21.75
N GLY A 746 14.93 -14.59 -20.46
CA GLY A 746 14.39 -15.42 -19.37
C GLY A 746 12.87 -15.65 -19.45
N GLY A 747 12.11 -14.69 -20.02
CA GLY A 747 10.65 -14.78 -20.16
C GLY A 747 10.12 -15.13 -21.57
N ARG A 748 11.00 -15.23 -22.58
CA ARG A 748 10.62 -15.43 -23.99
C ARG A 748 10.54 -16.91 -24.39
N TYR A 749 9.52 -17.62 -23.90
CA TYR A 749 9.31 -19.05 -24.14
C TYR A 749 9.07 -19.46 -25.61
N ASP A 750 8.89 -18.49 -26.50
CA ASP A 750 8.87 -18.63 -27.96
C ASP A 750 10.23 -19.06 -28.55
N ILE A 751 11.34 -18.66 -27.91
CA ILE A 751 12.70 -18.98 -28.38
C ILE A 751 13.08 -20.42 -27.98
N HIS A 752 13.49 -21.23 -28.95
CA HIS A 752 13.88 -22.63 -28.74
C HIS A 752 15.18 -22.78 -27.93
N ALA A 753 15.26 -23.82 -27.10
CA ALA A 753 16.41 -24.11 -26.26
C ALA A 753 17.70 -24.36 -27.07
N ASP A 754 17.57 -24.98 -28.25
CA ASP A 754 18.67 -25.37 -29.11
C ASP A 754 19.35 -24.15 -29.77
N THR A 755 18.55 -23.17 -30.21
CA THR A 755 19.06 -21.87 -30.70
C THR A 755 19.82 -21.13 -29.59
N LEU A 756 19.31 -21.16 -28.36
CA LEU A 756 19.96 -20.55 -27.20
C LEU A 756 21.25 -21.27 -26.77
N ASP A 757 21.31 -22.59 -26.93
CA ASP A 757 22.48 -23.43 -26.61
C ASP A 757 23.64 -23.17 -27.58
N GLY A 758 23.34 -23.05 -28.88
CA GLY A 758 24.28 -22.60 -29.91
C GLY A 758 24.73 -21.16 -29.72
N LEU A 759 23.78 -20.22 -29.52
CA LEU A 759 24.11 -18.82 -29.28
C LEU A 759 24.98 -18.64 -28.02
N ARG A 760 24.71 -19.39 -26.94
CA ARG A 760 25.56 -19.39 -25.74
C ARG A 760 26.98 -19.85 -26.06
N ALA A 761 27.16 -20.91 -26.85
CA ALA A 761 28.49 -21.42 -27.21
C ALA A 761 29.29 -20.35 -27.96
N ASP A 762 28.77 -19.87 -29.10
CA ASP A 762 29.40 -18.82 -29.92
C ASP A 762 29.72 -17.56 -29.11
N LEU A 763 28.83 -17.15 -28.19
CA LEU A 763 28.98 -15.93 -27.38
C LEU A 763 30.03 -16.09 -26.27
N VAL A 764 30.04 -17.22 -25.56
CA VAL A 764 31.03 -17.51 -24.51
C VAL A 764 32.42 -17.65 -25.12
N GLU A 765 32.54 -18.27 -26.29
CA GLU A 765 33.81 -18.38 -27.03
C GLU A 765 34.28 -17.00 -27.51
N SER A 766 33.42 -16.21 -28.18
CA SER A 766 33.76 -14.86 -28.66
C SER A 766 34.16 -13.90 -27.53
N LEU A 767 33.54 -14.00 -26.34
CA LEU A 767 33.90 -13.17 -25.18
C LEU A 767 35.26 -13.57 -24.58
N ARG A 768 35.60 -14.87 -24.60
CA ARG A 768 36.92 -15.37 -24.18
C ARG A 768 38.01 -14.93 -25.15
N GLU A 769 37.75 -14.94 -26.46
CA GLU A 769 38.69 -14.43 -27.46
C GLU A 769 38.91 -12.90 -27.36
N PHE A 770 37.87 -12.14 -26.98
CA PHE A 770 37.90 -10.68 -26.94
C PHE A 770 38.73 -10.08 -25.79
N ASP A 771 38.67 -10.67 -24.60
CA ASP A 771 39.37 -10.16 -23.39
C ASP A 771 40.49 -11.07 -22.88
N GLY A 772 40.36 -12.40 -23.02
CA GLY A 772 41.32 -13.41 -22.54
C GLY A 772 41.55 -13.49 -21.02
N ALA A 773 41.12 -12.48 -20.25
CA ALA A 773 41.40 -12.34 -18.82
C ALA A 773 40.18 -12.66 -17.92
N HIS A 774 38.97 -12.72 -18.47
CA HIS A 774 37.74 -13.01 -17.74
C HIS A 774 36.92 -14.11 -18.42
N ASP A 775 36.37 -15.02 -17.63
CA ASP A 775 35.42 -16.05 -18.08
C ASP A 775 33.99 -15.48 -17.90
N PRO A 776 33.12 -15.46 -18.94
CA PRO A 776 31.83 -14.75 -18.90
C PRO A 776 30.75 -15.51 -18.11
N VAL A 777 30.95 -15.58 -16.80
CA VAL A 777 30.15 -16.36 -15.85
C VAL A 777 28.72 -15.82 -15.71
N ALA A 778 28.46 -14.52 -15.84
CA ALA A 778 27.11 -13.97 -15.72
C ALA A 778 26.25 -14.33 -16.94
N THR A 779 26.79 -14.15 -18.14
CA THR A 779 26.16 -14.49 -19.43
C THR A 779 25.91 -15.99 -19.53
N ASP A 780 26.93 -16.82 -19.26
CA ASP A 780 26.77 -18.27 -19.27
C ASP A 780 25.71 -18.72 -18.26
N ARG A 781 25.76 -18.24 -17.01
CA ARG A 781 24.79 -18.60 -15.96
C ARG A 781 23.37 -18.20 -16.33
N LEU A 782 23.17 -17.03 -16.92
CA LEU A 782 21.85 -16.55 -17.33
C LEU A 782 21.31 -17.40 -18.48
N LEU A 783 22.09 -17.62 -19.53
CA LEU A 783 21.67 -18.47 -20.66
C LEU A 783 21.44 -19.93 -20.21
N ASN A 784 22.29 -20.47 -19.34
CA ASN A 784 22.11 -21.81 -18.77
C ASN A 784 20.93 -21.93 -17.81
N SER A 785 20.47 -20.84 -17.16
CA SER A 785 19.21 -20.87 -16.42
C SER A 785 18.00 -20.83 -17.36
N ALA A 786 18.08 -20.02 -18.43
CA ALA A 786 17.06 -19.88 -19.46
C ALA A 786 16.89 -21.13 -20.35
N ILE A 787 17.97 -21.91 -20.59
CA ILE A 787 17.91 -23.21 -21.28
C ILE A 787 17.28 -24.28 -20.36
N ARG A 788 17.66 -24.31 -19.07
CA ARG A 788 17.09 -25.25 -18.09
C ARG A 788 15.61 -25.01 -17.83
N SER A 789 15.14 -23.76 -17.79
CA SER A 789 13.70 -23.45 -17.66
C SER A 789 12.87 -23.84 -18.89
N ARG A 790 13.52 -24.07 -20.05
CA ARG A 790 12.91 -24.57 -21.29
C ARG A 790 12.96 -26.08 -21.48
N GLY A 791 13.54 -26.84 -20.53
CA GLY A 791 13.32 -28.28 -20.44
C GLY A 791 14.32 -29.21 -21.16
N ARG A 792 15.51 -28.73 -21.57
CA ARG A 792 16.63 -29.67 -21.80
C ARG A 792 17.08 -30.25 -20.44
N ARG A 793 17.09 -31.60 -20.34
CA ARG A 793 17.65 -32.37 -19.22
C ARG A 793 19.10 -32.75 -19.49
#